data_AF-A0A1F5SVU3-F1
#
_entry.id   AF-A0A1F5SVU3-F1
#
_cell.length_a   1.000
_cell.length_b   1.000
_cell.length_c   1.000
_cell.angle_alpha   90.00
_cell.angle_beta   90.00
_cell.angle_gamma   90.00
#
_symmetry.space_group_name_H-M   'P 1'
#
loop_
_entity.id
_entity.type
_entity.pdbx_description
1 polymer ?
#
loop_
_entity_poly.entity_id
_entity_poly.type
_entity_poly.pdbx_seq_one_letter_code
_entity_poly.pdbx_strand_id
1 'polypeptide(L)'
;MTINWKTANVPASHTFDVIRLRAYPNGQEYNLVHNIANDGQEIITIPSSIPIGTYTLEIKSYFNGVLVMDASDSYFKIVSADSTNLPPVVDGVSGPTSLKVGETGTWTIKARDPENGALSYSVDWGDGVPRVFITNDTAASPFVQQPSTFTHSYATAGRYNVKFTVTDDKGLTAQSSISVQVGSTVPPITVLSPNGGETWQKGTTQTIKWNSNLVSIPEQPIIYNISLVLYCPSGQACTAIAPFVIANSVSGPTYTWNVGSVVGGSAPTGNYTVKICAPGTNTCDSSDSSFTIAAPSTQPSITASLQNTFTDRAGVWGNFGPGAGNINKNPADWNWSATLTLPSRKIISRLTIIHNTHGEVWSTGYARYLKDGTDLYGYEEHPYPLVVISEKQNQLNTAYDQELGAYGAGTTQTFTLYGQPESGQFTGGRLIAEFTDGISATAKIMASDYRPLATTTPATASAVVQEQVKCVFKGSVSEQKCYTAIDNSNPYYGRGCGGAETCVVDMKGTYGDKITWKSSCGGYAYTVMDGQSEYAIFNCPSPTTPTSSAGGGSSQQISDINEKSKLLSYGNFGFILAELNQLRSLIKEQQTQIKYLSSLLKDVSALSQRTQEALNNFITYGVDANTVKLGAGERAAVINSYKAAFDKLPETEAELADAIKIANGRWPSITNKDAEEKAKAQFQKIYKRIADMNNANDNAAVTVMAYGLRQKAENRNLNSEKQGIQIFKVIYGHVPSSTRDWNTTQAITYSGASRGVDSDGDLLTDDRERELGTDPKKKDTDGDGYSDGVEVANGHDPLKK
;
A
#
# COMPACT_ATOMS: atom_id res chain seq x y z
N MET A 1 27.53 18.87 -36.29
CA MET A 1 26.25 19.47 -35.83
C MET A 1 25.28 19.35 -36.99
N THR A 2 24.09 18.83 -36.74
CA THR A 2 23.03 18.73 -37.76
C THR A 2 22.08 19.92 -37.58
N ILE A 3 21.87 20.68 -38.64
CA ILE A 3 20.96 21.82 -38.66
C ILE A 3 19.73 21.40 -39.44
N ASN A 4 18.55 21.60 -38.88
CA ASN A 4 17.29 21.33 -39.54
C ASN A 4 16.52 22.65 -39.71
N TRP A 5 15.83 22.81 -40.84
CA TRP A 5 14.96 23.96 -41.08
C TRP A 5 13.72 23.57 -41.87
N LYS A 6 12.74 24.47 -41.90
CA LYS A 6 11.55 24.36 -42.73
C LYS A 6 11.25 25.70 -43.37
N THR A 7 11.02 25.73 -44.67
CA THR A 7 10.60 26.94 -45.37
C THR A 7 9.13 26.96 -45.70
N ALA A 8 8.52 28.13 -45.57
CA ALA A 8 7.23 28.44 -46.18
C ALA A 8 7.46 29.36 -47.39
N ASN A 9 6.83 29.05 -48.52
CA ASN A 9 6.85 29.87 -49.75
C ASN A 9 8.23 30.06 -50.41
N VAL A 10 9.24 29.25 -50.06
CA VAL A 10 10.52 29.13 -50.78
C VAL A 10 10.56 27.75 -51.45
N PRO A 11 10.74 27.66 -52.78
CA PRO A 11 10.80 26.38 -53.48
C PRO A 11 11.94 25.49 -52.99
N ALA A 12 11.76 24.18 -53.03
CA ALA A 12 12.83 23.21 -52.72
C ALA A 12 14.01 23.29 -53.70
N SER A 13 13.79 23.84 -54.90
CA SER A 13 14.84 24.09 -55.91
C SER A 13 15.69 25.32 -55.61
N HIS A 14 15.32 26.15 -54.63
CA HIS A 14 16.11 27.32 -54.24
C HIS A 14 17.23 26.90 -53.30
N THR A 15 18.39 27.54 -53.40
CA THR A 15 19.54 27.30 -52.51
C THR A 15 19.69 28.46 -51.54
N PHE A 16 19.94 28.17 -50.26
CA PHE A 16 20.28 29.22 -49.30
C PHE A 16 21.70 29.72 -49.50
N ASP A 17 21.90 31.01 -49.29
CA ASP A 17 23.16 31.67 -49.58
C ASP A 17 24.20 31.33 -48.52
N VAL A 18 23.81 31.31 -47.23
CA VAL A 18 24.73 31.04 -46.13
C VAL A 18 24.03 30.53 -44.86
N ILE A 19 24.69 29.59 -44.18
CA ILE A 19 24.50 29.27 -42.76
C ILE A 19 25.71 29.80 -41.99
N ARG A 20 25.47 30.52 -40.89
CA ARG A 20 26.54 31.17 -40.12
C ARG A 20 26.25 31.19 -38.62
N LEU A 21 27.30 31.38 -37.83
CA LEU A 21 27.18 31.72 -36.41
C LEU A 21 27.28 33.22 -36.22
N ARG A 22 26.54 33.75 -35.25
CA ARG A 22 26.67 35.12 -34.79
C ARG A 22 26.94 35.16 -33.29
N ALA A 23 28.11 35.65 -32.90
CA ALA A 23 28.54 35.71 -31.52
C ALA A 23 27.75 36.74 -30.69
N TYR A 24 27.54 36.45 -29.42
CA TYR A 24 26.96 37.35 -28.44
C TYR A 24 27.97 37.68 -27.33
N PRO A 25 28.07 38.94 -26.86
CA PRO A 25 27.26 40.10 -27.27
C PRO A 25 27.82 40.90 -28.46
N ASN A 26 29.02 40.57 -28.96
CA ASN A 26 29.75 41.38 -29.93
C ASN A 26 29.21 41.33 -31.37
N GLY A 27 28.28 40.42 -31.69
CA GLY A 27 27.63 40.32 -32.99
C GLY A 27 28.53 39.80 -34.11
N GLN A 28 29.74 39.31 -33.81
CA GLN A 28 30.71 38.87 -34.82
C GLN A 28 30.19 37.65 -35.59
N GLU A 29 30.32 37.68 -36.92
CA GLU A 29 29.71 36.70 -37.81
C GLU A 29 30.74 35.72 -38.36
N TYR A 30 30.39 34.44 -38.40
CA TYR A 30 31.24 33.36 -38.87
C TYR A 30 30.47 32.45 -39.83
N ASN A 31 30.72 32.58 -41.12
CA ASN A 31 30.06 31.76 -42.13
C ASN A 31 30.58 30.33 -42.08
N LEU A 32 29.66 29.36 -42.02
CA LEU A 32 29.97 27.94 -41.86
C LEU A 32 29.90 27.21 -43.21
N VAL A 33 28.85 27.49 -43.98
CA VAL A 33 28.61 26.87 -45.30
C VAL A 33 27.79 27.81 -46.18
N HIS A 34 27.92 27.69 -47.50
CA HIS A 34 27.23 28.52 -48.51
C HIS A 34 26.58 27.64 -49.58
N ASN A 35 25.61 28.19 -50.32
CA ASN A 35 24.89 27.52 -51.42
C ASN A 35 24.25 26.18 -51.01
N ILE A 36 23.51 26.21 -49.90
CA ILE A 36 22.90 25.04 -49.27
C ILE A 36 21.61 24.68 -50.00
N ALA A 37 21.39 23.40 -50.33
CA ALA A 37 20.13 22.96 -50.91
C ALA A 37 18.97 23.19 -49.93
N ASN A 38 17.77 23.57 -50.40
CA ASN A 38 16.60 23.67 -49.53
C ASN A 38 15.88 22.32 -49.40
N ASP A 39 16.55 21.34 -48.80
CA ASP A 39 16.06 19.98 -48.54
C ASP A 39 15.64 19.74 -47.07
N GLY A 40 15.83 20.74 -46.21
CA GLY A 40 15.37 20.75 -44.82
C GLY A 40 16.44 20.39 -43.80
N GLN A 41 17.66 20.02 -44.21
CA GLN A 41 18.73 19.65 -43.29
C GLN A 41 20.13 19.87 -43.88
N GLU A 42 21.09 20.29 -43.07
CA GLU A 42 22.52 20.31 -43.43
C GLU A 42 23.37 19.78 -42.28
N ILE A 43 24.45 19.07 -42.61
CA ILE A 43 25.41 18.60 -41.61
C ILE A 43 26.66 19.46 -41.70
N ILE A 44 26.93 20.22 -40.65
CA ILE A 44 28.09 21.11 -40.57
C ILE A 44 29.08 20.67 -39.49
N THR A 45 30.36 20.90 -39.77
CA THR A 45 31.43 20.80 -38.78
C THR A 45 31.82 22.21 -38.37
N ILE A 46 31.81 22.51 -37.07
CA ILE A 46 32.25 23.82 -36.57
C ILE A 46 33.79 23.88 -36.70
N PRO A 47 34.35 24.84 -37.45
CA PRO A 47 35.80 24.97 -37.58
C PRO A 47 36.47 25.30 -36.25
N SER A 48 37.69 24.80 -36.04
CA SER A 48 38.51 25.12 -34.86
C SER A 48 38.91 26.59 -34.76
N SER A 49 38.74 27.37 -35.84
CA SER A 49 38.95 28.81 -35.86
C SER A 49 37.82 29.63 -35.22
N ILE A 50 36.69 28.99 -34.89
CA ILE A 50 35.58 29.63 -34.17
C ILE A 50 35.93 29.66 -32.68
N PRO A 51 35.98 30.85 -32.03
CA PRO A 51 36.28 30.93 -30.60
C PRO A 51 35.23 30.24 -29.72
N ILE A 52 35.63 29.92 -28.49
CA ILE A 52 34.66 29.55 -27.45
C ILE A 52 33.81 30.78 -27.11
N GLY A 53 32.51 30.58 -26.86
CA GLY A 53 31.62 31.71 -26.67
C GLY A 53 30.15 31.34 -26.78
N THR A 54 29.31 32.37 -26.76
CA THR A 54 27.85 32.26 -26.87
C THR A 54 27.44 32.75 -28.26
N TYR A 55 26.59 32.01 -28.97
CA TYR A 55 26.26 32.22 -30.39
C TYR A 55 24.77 32.02 -30.66
N THR A 56 24.25 32.68 -31.70
CA THR A 56 23.06 32.24 -32.44
C THR A 56 23.50 31.62 -33.77
N LEU A 57 22.68 30.71 -34.31
CA LEU A 57 22.85 30.15 -35.64
C LEU A 57 21.88 30.86 -36.58
N GLU A 58 22.35 31.38 -37.70
CA GLU A 58 21.54 32.11 -38.68
C GLU A 58 21.60 31.43 -40.06
N ILE A 59 20.45 31.35 -40.73
CA ILE A 59 20.33 30.93 -42.13
C ILE A 59 19.85 32.15 -42.94
N LYS A 60 20.52 32.45 -44.05
CA LYS A 60 20.20 33.62 -44.88
C LYS A 60 20.16 33.26 -46.36
N SER A 61 19.19 33.83 -47.08
CA SER A 61 19.17 33.83 -48.54
C SER A 61 18.39 35.01 -49.12
N TYR A 62 18.65 35.36 -50.37
CA TYR A 62 17.82 36.28 -51.14
C TYR A 62 16.88 35.51 -52.06
N PHE A 63 15.58 35.70 -51.87
CA PHE A 63 14.53 35.16 -52.75
C PHE A 63 13.77 36.31 -53.40
N ASN A 64 13.77 36.39 -54.73
CA ASN A 64 13.17 37.49 -55.51
C ASN A 64 13.62 38.90 -55.08
N GLY A 65 14.90 39.05 -54.68
CA GLY A 65 15.46 40.32 -54.20
C GLY A 65 15.11 40.68 -52.75
N VAL A 66 14.39 39.82 -52.03
CA VAL A 66 14.05 39.98 -50.62
C VAL A 66 14.92 39.08 -49.76
N LEU A 67 15.54 39.64 -48.72
CA LEU A 67 16.28 38.86 -47.73
C LEU A 67 15.30 38.03 -46.91
N VAL A 68 15.41 36.71 -47.02
CA VAL A 68 14.79 35.76 -46.11
C VAL A 68 15.87 35.25 -45.15
N MET A 69 15.66 35.49 -43.86
CA MET A 69 16.59 35.05 -42.82
C MET A 69 15.84 34.53 -41.60
N ASP A 70 16.45 33.55 -40.94
CA ASP A 70 15.98 33.03 -39.67
C ASP A 70 17.17 32.75 -38.74
N ALA A 71 16.93 32.77 -37.43
CA ALA A 71 17.95 32.55 -36.42
C ALA A 71 17.42 31.64 -35.31
N SER A 72 18.32 30.90 -34.65
CA SER A 72 17.97 30.09 -33.48
C SER A 72 17.28 30.92 -32.39
N ASP A 73 16.18 30.41 -31.83
CA ASP A 73 15.33 31.08 -30.82
C ASP A 73 16.05 31.44 -29.51
N SER A 74 17.22 30.85 -29.26
CA SER A 74 18.03 31.11 -28.08
C SER A 74 19.51 30.96 -28.37
N TYR A 75 20.33 31.61 -27.56
CA TYR A 75 21.77 31.46 -27.64
C TYR A 75 22.21 30.06 -27.20
N PHE A 76 23.21 29.50 -27.86
CA PHE A 76 23.93 28.30 -27.42
C PHE A 76 25.41 28.60 -27.26
N LYS A 77 26.15 27.72 -26.56
CA LYS A 77 27.58 27.92 -26.28
C LYS A 77 28.44 26.96 -27.08
N ILE A 78 29.50 27.48 -27.69
CA ILE A 78 30.64 26.69 -28.16
C ILE A 78 31.66 26.69 -27.03
N VAL A 79 32.08 25.51 -26.60
CA VAL A 79 33.02 25.29 -25.51
C VAL A 79 34.28 24.59 -26.03
N SER A 80 35.37 24.62 -25.27
CA SER A 80 36.60 23.91 -25.64
C SER A 80 36.34 22.40 -25.63
N ALA A 81 36.98 21.67 -26.56
CA ALA A 81 36.94 20.20 -26.59
C ALA A 81 37.57 19.56 -25.34
N ASP A 82 38.31 20.32 -24.53
CA ASP A 82 38.96 19.83 -23.30
C ASP A 82 38.10 19.91 -22.02
N SER A 83 36.79 20.13 -22.13
CA SER A 83 35.88 19.99 -20.97
C SER A 83 34.96 18.78 -21.07
N THR A 84 35.37 17.72 -21.78
CA THR A 84 34.55 16.50 -21.87
C THR A 84 34.84 15.48 -20.78
N ASN A 85 35.84 15.67 -19.91
CA ASN A 85 36.10 14.72 -18.83
C ASN A 85 35.13 14.98 -17.67
N LEU A 86 34.13 14.13 -17.52
CA LEU A 86 33.20 14.15 -16.41
C LEU A 86 33.81 13.34 -15.24
N PRO A 87 33.49 13.68 -13.98
CA PRO A 87 33.95 12.87 -12.86
C PRO A 87 33.38 11.46 -12.95
N PRO A 88 34.09 10.45 -12.41
CA PRO A 88 33.60 9.09 -12.39
C PRO A 88 32.28 8.97 -11.62
N VAL A 89 31.45 7.99 -11.96
CA VAL A 89 30.13 7.76 -11.34
C VAL A 89 30.16 6.44 -10.58
N VAL A 90 29.82 6.47 -9.29
CA VAL A 90 29.63 5.26 -8.47
C VAL A 90 28.17 4.78 -8.61
N ASP A 91 27.99 3.61 -9.19
CA ASP A 91 26.69 2.95 -9.41
C ASP A 91 26.15 2.24 -8.17
N GLY A 92 27.03 1.87 -7.24
CA GLY A 92 26.63 1.28 -5.98
C GLY A 92 27.78 0.64 -5.23
N VAL A 93 27.60 0.55 -3.91
CA VAL A 93 28.48 -0.18 -3.00
C VAL A 93 27.65 -1.24 -2.29
N SER A 94 28.16 -2.46 -2.21
CA SER A 94 27.55 -3.57 -1.45
C SER A 94 28.59 -4.28 -0.60
N GLY A 95 28.15 -4.94 0.47
CA GLY A 95 29.03 -5.69 1.35
C GLY A 95 28.34 -6.01 2.67
N PRO A 96 29.02 -6.71 3.59
CA PRO A 96 28.47 -7.02 4.90
C PRO A 96 28.24 -5.73 5.69
N THR A 97 27.05 -5.62 6.27
CA THR A 97 26.68 -4.54 7.20
C THR A 97 26.85 -4.96 8.67
N SER A 98 27.19 -6.22 8.91
CA SER A 98 27.49 -6.79 10.24
C SER A 98 28.58 -7.85 10.13
N LEU A 99 29.54 -7.82 11.06
CA LEU A 99 30.64 -8.79 11.19
C LEU A 99 30.92 -9.09 12.66
N LYS A 100 31.48 -10.26 12.96
CA LYS A 100 32.11 -10.52 14.26
C LYS A 100 33.49 -9.87 14.30
N VAL A 101 33.98 -9.56 15.51
CA VAL A 101 35.37 -9.08 15.69
C VAL A 101 36.33 -10.13 15.12
N GLY A 102 37.23 -9.70 14.23
CA GLY A 102 38.17 -10.56 13.50
C GLY A 102 37.60 -11.30 12.28
N GLU A 103 36.31 -11.16 11.97
CA GLU A 103 35.72 -11.71 10.75
C GLU A 103 36.09 -10.86 9.53
N THR A 104 36.47 -11.51 8.43
CA THR A 104 36.81 -10.81 7.18
C THR A 104 35.54 -10.55 6.38
N GLY A 105 35.25 -9.28 6.11
CA GLY A 105 34.20 -8.87 5.19
C GLY A 105 34.71 -8.64 3.77
N THR A 106 33.80 -8.74 2.79
CA THR A 106 34.07 -8.44 1.38
C THR A 106 33.10 -7.37 0.89
N TRP A 107 33.64 -6.23 0.47
CA TRP A 107 32.88 -5.12 -0.10
C TRP A 107 33.14 -5.00 -1.58
N THR A 108 32.09 -4.68 -2.32
CA THR A 108 32.10 -4.52 -3.77
C THR A 108 31.68 -3.10 -4.12
N ILE A 109 32.49 -2.38 -4.90
CA ILE A 109 32.11 -1.11 -5.51
C ILE A 109 31.95 -1.28 -7.02
N LYS A 110 30.86 -0.72 -7.55
CA LYS A 110 30.60 -0.60 -8.98
C LYS A 110 30.72 0.87 -9.34
N ALA A 111 31.64 1.19 -10.24
CA ALA A 111 31.82 2.54 -10.76
C ALA A 111 32.08 2.48 -12.26
N ARG A 112 31.79 3.59 -12.94
CA ARG A 112 32.09 3.79 -14.35
C ARG A 112 32.58 5.21 -14.56
N ASP A 113 33.39 5.38 -15.58
CA ASP A 113 33.72 6.70 -16.08
C ASP A 113 32.74 7.07 -17.22
N PRO A 114 32.09 8.24 -17.21
CA PRO A 114 31.14 8.61 -18.28
C PRO A 114 31.80 8.68 -19.67
N GLU A 115 33.11 8.87 -19.73
CA GLU A 115 33.91 8.88 -20.95
C GLU A 115 34.57 7.51 -21.25
N ASN A 116 34.28 6.49 -20.43
CA ASN A 116 34.93 5.19 -20.42
C ASN A 116 36.46 5.27 -20.19
N GLY A 117 36.92 6.28 -19.45
CA GLY A 117 38.29 6.40 -18.93
C GLY A 117 38.65 5.34 -17.89
N ALA A 118 39.95 5.20 -17.61
CA ALA A 118 40.45 4.25 -16.64
C ALA A 118 40.20 4.72 -15.20
N LEU A 119 39.83 3.80 -14.31
CA LEU A 119 39.52 4.10 -12.91
C LEU A 119 40.55 3.48 -11.97
N SER A 120 40.92 4.25 -10.94
CA SER A 120 41.72 3.80 -9.80
C SER A 120 40.89 3.90 -8.50
N TYR A 121 41.19 3.04 -7.53
CA TYR A 121 40.39 2.90 -6.31
C TYR A 121 41.26 3.01 -5.07
N SER A 122 40.73 3.67 -4.03
CA SER A 122 41.28 3.62 -2.68
C SER A 122 40.16 3.41 -1.66
N VAL A 123 40.48 2.67 -0.59
CA VAL A 123 39.54 2.38 0.50
C VAL A 123 40.12 2.85 1.83
N ASP A 124 39.30 3.54 2.59
CA ASP A 124 39.54 3.93 3.98
C ASP A 124 38.56 3.15 4.85
N TRP A 125 39.09 2.24 5.69
CA TRP A 125 38.29 1.34 6.51
C TRP A 125 37.73 2.00 7.76
N GLY A 126 38.16 3.20 8.11
CA GLY A 126 37.66 3.94 9.27
C GLY A 126 38.15 3.43 10.63
N ASP A 127 39.08 2.46 10.66
CA ASP A 127 39.71 1.90 11.86
C ASP A 127 41.16 2.39 12.09
N GLY A 128 41.62 3.34 11.27
CA GLY A 128 42.96 3.92 11.35
C GLY A 128 44.05 3.12 10.63
N VAL A 129 43.70 2.02 9.94
CA VAL A 129 44.63 1.30 9.05
C VAL A 129 44.91 2.15 7.80
N PRO A 130 46.17 2.23 7.30
CA PRO A 130 46.51 3.02 6.13
C PRO A 130 45.69 2.64 4.89
N ARG A 131 45.36 3.65 4.07
CA ARG A 131 44.60 3.46 2.83
C ARG A 131 45.30 2.48 1.89
N VAL A 132 44.56 1.50 1.40
CA VAL A 132 45.04 0.60 0.35
C VAL A 132 44.82 1.28 -1.00
N PHE A 133 45.90 1.50 -1.75
CA PHE A 133 45.86 1.99 -3.12
C PHE A 133 46.09 0.82 -4.07
N ILE A 134 45.15 0.55 -4.97
CA ILE A 134 45.36 -0.42 -6.05
C ILE A 134 45.44 0.38 -7.35
N THR A 135 46.67 0.57 -7.84
CA THR A 135 46.92 0.98 -9.22
C THR A 135 47.08 -0.30 -10.05
N ASN A 136 46.12 -0.59 -10.93
CA ASN A 136 46.33 -1.61 -11.97
C ASN A 136 47.33 -1.05 -12.99
N ASP A 137 48.62 -1.10 -12.65
CA ASP A 137 49.69 -0.86 -13.60
C ASP A 137 50.01 -2.17 -14.31
N THR A 138 49.36 -2.40 -15.46
CA THR A 138 49.98 -2.96 -16.67
C THR A 138 48.97 -2.90 -17.81
N ALA A 139 49.47 -2.47 -18.97
CA ALA A 139 48.73 -2.06 -20.15
C ALA A 139 47.90 -3.17 -20.84
N ALA A 140 46.90 -2.67 -21.59
CA ALA A 140 46.22 -3.26 -22.75
C ALA A 140 45.01 -4.19 -22.50
N SER A 141 43.80 -3.59 -22.38
CA SER A 141 42.61 -3.94 -23.19
C SER A 141 41.40 -3.03 -22.86
N PRO A 142 40.57 -2.61 -23.84
CA PRO A 142 39.39 -1.78 -23.59
C PRO A 142 38.16 -2.66 -23.29
N PHE A 143 37.85 -2.94 -22.02
CA PHE A 143 36.55 -3.55 -21.68
C PHE A 143 36.05 -3.15 -20.27
N VAL A 144 34.88 -2.49 -20.28
CA VAL A 144 33.65 -2.78 -19.50
C VAL A 144 33.77 -3.04 -17.99
N GLN A 145 33.05 -2.19 -17.22
CA GLN A 145 32.33 -2.45 -15.97
C GLN A 145 32.79 -3.71 -15.20
N GLN A 146 33.71 -3.53 -14.23
CA GLN A 146 34.00 -4.60 -13.27
C GLN A 146 33.71 -4.15 -11.83
N PRO A 147 32.99 -4.96 -11.04
CA PRO A 147 32.94 -4.79 -9.60
C PRO A 147 34.35 -4.94 -9.02
N SER A 148 34.87 -3.90 -8.39
CA SER A 148 36.13 -4.02 -7.63
C SER A 148 35.79 -4.50 -6.22
N THR A 149 36.39 -5.61 -5.80
CA THR A 149 36.17 -6.20 -4.48
C THR A 149 37.35 -5.92 -3.55
N PHE A 150 37.03 -5.58 -2.31
CA PHE A 150 37.99 -5.27 -1.26
C PHE A 150 37.64 -6.07 -0.01
N THR A 151 38.64 -6.61 0.68
CA THR A 151 38.44 -7.37 1.92
C THR A 151 39.13 -6.69 3.09
N HIS A 152 38.53 -6.81 4.27
CA HIS A 152 39.07 -6.27 5.51
C HIS A 152 38.47 -6.97 6.73
N SER A 153 39.22 -7.01 7.82
CA SER A 153 38.78 -7.53 9.12
C SER A 153 39.08 -6.54 10.22
N TYR A 154 38.14 -6.32 11.13
CA TYR A 154 38.28 -5.34 12.21
C TYR A 154 38.71 -6.02 13.51
N ALA A 155 39.80 -5.52 14.10
CA ALA A 155 40.37 -6.05 15.33
C ALA A 155 39.61 -5.63 16.60
N THR A 156 38.78 -4.59 16.52
CA THR A 156 38.01 -4.06 17.65
C THR A 156 36.52 -4.01 17.31
N ALA A 157 35.67 -4.13 18.33
CA ALA A 157 34.22 -3.97 18.16
C ALA A 157 33.89 -2.48 18.01
N GLY A 158 33.00 -2.14 17.08
CA GLY A 158 32.67 -0.77 16.76
C GLY A 158 31.89 -0.65 15.46
N ARG A 159 31.36 0.55 15.20
CA ARG A 159 30.79 0.90 13.89
C ARG A 159 31.85 1.60 13.07
N TYR A 160 32.15 1.06 11.90
CA TYR A 160 33.15 1.60 10.99
C TYR A 160 32.49 2.10 9.71
N ASN A 161 32.95 3.25 9.22
CA ASN A 161 32.50 3.82 7.96
C ASN A 161 33.55 3.53 6.88
N VAL A 162 33.24 2.57 6.00
CA VAL A 162 34.12 2.20 4.89
C VAL A 162 33.92 3.19 3.76
N LYS A 163 34.94 3.98 3.46
CA LYS A 163 34.90 5.01 2.42
C LYS A 163 35.72 4.60 1.22
N PHE A 164 35.06 4.48 0.08
CA PHE A 164 35.66 4.25 -1.22
C PHE A 164 35.87 5.58 -1.94
N THR A 165 37.04 5.76 -2.55
CA THR A 165 37.32 6.87 -3.46
C THR A 165 37.75 6.29 -4.81
N VAL A 166 37.00 6.63 -5.85
CA VAL A 166 37.26 6.26 -7.24
C VAL A 166 37.83 7.48 -7.95
N THR A 167 38.93 7.34 -8.67
CA THR A 167 39.60 8.44 -9.37
C THR A 167 39.80 8.07 -10.83
N ASP A 168 39.42 8.96 -11.75
CA ASP A 168 39.65 8.79 -13.18
C ASP A 168 41.11 9.03 -13.58
N ASP A 169 41.43 8.87 -14.87
CA ASP A 169 42.76 9.07 -15.44
C ASP A 169 43.18 10.55 -15.55
N LYS A 170 42.27 11.49 -15.21
CA LYS A 170 42.51 12.93 -15.16
C LYS A 170 42.54 13.49 -13.73
N GLY A 171 42.35 12.64 -12.72
CA GLY A 171 42.42 12.98 -11.31
C GLY A 171 41.11 13.47 -10.69
N LEU A 172 39.97 13.41 -11.39
CA LEU A 172 38.66 13.70 -10.79
C LEU A 172 38.19 12.50 -9.97
N THR A 173 37.54 12.77 -8.85
CA THR A 173 37.17 11.71 -7.90
C THR A 173 35.67 11.65 -7.65
N ALA A 174 35.16 10.44 -7.45
CA ALA A 174 33.87 10.20 -6.81
C ALA A 174 34.04 9.32 -5.57
N GLN A 175 33.16 9.53 -4.59
CA GLN A 175 33.24 8.85 -3.30
C GLN A 175 31.91 8.17 -3.00
N SER A 176 32.00 7.04 -2.31
CA SER A 176 30.84 6.35 -1.75
C SER A 176 31.26 5.64 -0.47
N SER A 177 30.32 5.39 0.43
CA SER A 177 30.62 4.78 1.71
C SER A 177 29.55 3.78 2.14
N ILE A 178 29.95 2.83 2.97
CA ILE A 178 29.06 1.85 3.58
C ILE A 178 29.48 1.62 5.04
N SER A 179 28.51 1.59 5.94
CA SER A 179 28.76 1.25 7.35
C SER A 179 28.78 -0.26 7.55
N VAL A 180 29.71 -0.72 8.38
CA VAL A 180 29.70 -2.08 8.93
C VAL A 180 29.74 -2.02 10.45
N GLN A 181 28.84 -2.78 11.08
CA GLN A 181 28.82 -2.99 12.52
C GLN A 181 29.67 -4.21 12.87
N VAL A 182 30.70 -4.03 13.68
CA VAL A 182 31.57 -5.13 14.13
C VAL A 182 31.29 -5.40 15.60
N GLY A 183 30.77 -6.58 15.91
CA GLY A 183 30.33 -6.93 17.27
C GLY A 183 29.02 -6.24 17.70
N SER A 184 28.59 -6.49 18.94
CA SER A 184 27.21 -6.25 19.42
C SER A 184 26.91 -4.85 19.98
N THR A 185 27.37 -3.77 19.34
CA THR A 185 27.01 -2.40 19.76
C THR A 185 26.25 -1.66 18.67
N VAL A 186 25.00 -2.07 18.40
CA VAL A 186 24.16 -1.36 17.44
C VAL A 186 23.76 0.01 18.00
N PRO A 187 23.94 1.11 17.25
CA PRO A 187 23.44 2.43 17.66
C PRO A 187 21.92 2.40 17.88
N PRO A 188 21.41 3.17 18.85
CA PRO A 188 19.98 3.19 19.16
C PRO A 188 19.10 3.86 18.09
N ILE A 189 19.65 4.76 17.27
CA ILE A 189 18.98 5.42 16.13
C ILE A 189 19.98 5.47 14.96
N THR A 190 19.51 5.27 13.72
CA THR A 190 20.31 5.38 12.49
C THR A 190 19.54 6.12 11.39
N VAL A 191 20.01 7.28 10.93
CA VAL A 191 19.46 8.01 9.77
C VAL A 191 19.82 7.24 8.49
N LEU A 192 18.83 7.06 7.61
CA LEU A 192 18.96 6.31 6.35
C LEU A 192 18.83 7.22 5.11
N SER A 193 18.06 8.31 5.21
CA SER A 193 17.92 9.30 4.14
C SER A 193 17.34 10.62 4.68
N PRO A 194 17.84 11.80 4.26
CA PRO A 194 19.04 11.97 3.44
C PRO A 194 20.27 11.56 4.26
N ASN A 195 21.27 10.97 3.60
CA ASN A 195 22.45 10.46 4.28
C ASN A 195 23.77 10.96 3.67
N GLY A 196 23.72 11.82 2.65
CA GLY A 196 24.90 12.47 2.08
C GLY A 196 24.88 12.59 0.56
N GLY A 197 25.25 13.76 0.05
CA GLY A 197 25.42 14.04 -1.38
C GLY A 197 24.14 14.29 -2.16
N GLU A 198 22.96 14.07 -1.57
CA GLU A 198 21.69 14.35 -2.25
C GLU A 198 21.51 15.86 -2.45
N THR A 199 20.84 16.26 -3.53
CA THR A 199 20.40 17.64 -3.74
C THR A 199 18.88 17.68 -3.82
N TRP A 200 18.25 18.32 -2.84
CA TRP A 200 16.81 18.45 -2.74
C TRP A 200 16.38 19.89 -3.03
N GLN A 201 15.39 20.04 -3.90
CA GLN A 201 14.89 21.35 -4.31
C GLN A 201 13.90 21.88 -3.27
N LYS A 202 14.09 23.13 -2.83
CA LYS A 202 13.19 23.78 -1.87
C LYS A 202 11.75 23.84 -2.41
N GLY A 203 10.79 23.43 -1.60
CA GLY A 203 9.36 23.35 -1.95
C GLY A 203 8.92 21.97 -2.49
N THR A 204 9.84 21.02 -2.70
CA THR A 204 9.49 19.64 -3.09
C THR A 204 9.18 18.77 -1.89
N THR A 205 8.36 17.74 -2.07
CA THR A 205 8.08 16.74 -1.02
C THR A 205 9.11 15.61 -1.10
N GLN A 206 9.84 15.36 -0.01
CA GLN A 206 10.83 14.30 0.13
C GLN A 206 10.56 13.49 1.40
N THR A 207 11.10 12.27 1.48
CA THR A 207 10.90 11.39 2.66
C THR A 207 12.19 11.22 3.42
N ILE A 208 12.19 11.63 4.69
CA ILE A 208 13.24 11.36 5.67
C ILE A 208 13.02 9.95 6.22
N LYS A 209 14.08 9.14 6.33
CA LYS A 209 14.01 7.74 6.79
C LYS A 209 15.05 7.45 7.86
N TRP A 210 14.70 6.62 8.83
CA TRP A 210 15.62 6.14 9.87
C TRP A 210 15.24 4.76 10.39
N ASN A 211 16.19 4.11 11.06
CA ASN A 211 15.98 2.92 11.86
C ASN A 211 16.19 3.25 13.35
N SER A 212 15.59 2.47 14.25
CA SER A 212 15.73 2.66 15.69
C SER A 212 15.56 1.33 16.42
N ASN A 213 16.43 1.10 17.39
CA ASN A 213 16.39 -0.06 18.30
C ASN A 213 15.94 0.34 19.71
N LEU A 214 15.36 1.55 19.85
CA LEU A 214 14.77 1.97 21.10
C LEU A 214 13.64 1.01 21.47
N VAL A 215 13.61 0.60 22.74
CA VAL A 215 12.57 -0.28 23.28
C VAL A 215 11.37 0.58 23.65
N SER A 216 10.22 0.34 23.01
CA SER A 216 8.97 1.00 23.40
C SER A 216 8.43 0.40 24.70
N ILE A 217 7.93 1.26 25.59
CA ILE A 217 7.10 0.81 26.70
C ILE A 217 5.68 0.53 26.18
N PRO A 218 4.94 -0.46 26.72
CA PRO A 218 3.67 -0.95 26.15
C PRO A 218 2.52 0.07 26.00
N GLU A 219 2.69 1.31 26.45
CA GLU A 219 1.66 2.36 26.44
C GLU A 219 2.08 3.67 25.73
N GLN A 220 3.30 3.76 25.16
CA GLN A 220 3.75 4.98 24.47
C GLN A 220 4.49 4.63 23.16
N PRO A 221 4.04 5.12 22.00
CA PRO A 221 4.82 5.02 20.76
C PRO A 221 6.11 5.83 20.91
N ILE A 222 7.23 5.29 20.43
CA ILE A 222 8.49 6.05 20.39
C ILE A 222 8.29 7.18 19.38
N ILE A 223 8.48 8.40 19.86
CA ILE A 223 8.41 9.61 19.06
C ILE A 223 9.82 10.18 18.84
N TYR A 224 9.98 10.96 17.77
CA TYR A 224 11.27 11.54 17.36
C TYR A 224 11.12 13.04 17.08
N ASN A 225 12.17 13.80 17.38
CA ASN A 225 12.34 15.18 16.92
C ASN A 225 13.31 15.18 15.74
N ILE A 226 12.93 15.86 14.66
CA ILE A 226 13.69 15.94 13.42
C ILE A 226 14.15 17.38 13.25
N SER A 227 15.46 17.57 13.08
CA SER A 227 16.09 18.89 12.93
C SER A 227 17.01 18.93 11.72
N LEU A 228 17.12 20.12 11.13
CA LEU A 228 18.03 20.44 10.05
C LEU A 228 19.22 21.20 10.62
N VAL A 229 20.42 20.65 10.46
CA VAL A 229 21.67 21.20 11.00
C VAL A 229 22.54 21.69 9.85
N LEU A 230 22.98 22.95 9.88
CA LEU A 230 23.86 23.50 8.85
C LEU A 230 25.19 22.72 8.82
N TYR A 231 25.61 22.31 7.63
CA TYR A 231 26.90 21.64 7.43
C TYR A 231 27.98 22.65 7.05
N CYS A 232 29.06 22.69 7.83
CA CYS A 232 30.28 23.42 7.47
C CYS A 232 31.46 22.45 7.35
N PRO A 233 32.25 22.53 6.27
CA PRO A 233 33.46 21.74 6.14
C PRO A 233 34.46 22.00 7.28
N SER A 234 35.27 20.99 7.61
CA SER A 234 36.32 21.06 8.62
C SER A 234 37.30 22.20 8.33
N GLY A 235 37.39 23.17 9.24
CA GLY A 235 38.27 24.34 9.15
C GLY A 235 37.56 25.70 9.11
N GLN A 236 36.23 25.73 8.91
CA GLN A 236 35.42 26.95 9.05
C GLN A 236 34.48 26.84 10.25
N ALA A 237 34.50 27.86 11.11
CA ALA A 237 33.49 28.01 12.15
C ALA A 237 32.15 28.34 11.48
N CYS A 238 31.14 27.47 11.62
CA CYS A 238 29.77 27.91 11.42
C CYS A 238 29.51 29.00 12.47
N THR A 239 29.03 30.18 12.08
CA THR A 239 28.31 31.03 13.04
C THR A 239 27.24 30.15 13.68
N ALA A 240 27.21 30.07 15.01
CA ALA A 240 26.33 29.16 15.74
C ALA A 240 24.86 29.52 15.49
N ILE A 241 24.28 28.95 14.43
CA ILE A 241 22.86 29.03 14.13
C ILE A 241 22.22 27.80 14.77
N ALA A 242 21.19 28.01 15.59
CA ALA A 242 20.43 26.92 16.17
C ALA A 242 19.85 26.01 15.06
N PRO A 243 19.82 24.68 15.23
CA PRO A 243 19.21 23.78 14.26
C PRO A 243 17.78 24.21 13.93
N PHE A 244 17.39 24.16 12.66
CA PHE A 244 16.01 24.41 12.29
C PHE A 244 15.17 23.18 12.63
N VAL A 245 14.12 23.33 13.41
CA VAL A 245 13.25 22.20 13.76
C VAL A 245 12.36 21.88 12.56
N ILE A 246 12.48 20.68 12.01
CA ILE A 246 11.61 20.21 10.91
C ILE A 246 10.26 19.76 11.49
N ALA A 247 10.29 18.89 12.50
CA ALA A 247 9.10 18.35 13.14
C ALA A 247 9.41 17.85 14.55
N ASN A 248 8.40 17.90 15.42
CA ASN A 248 8.47 17.33 16.77
C ASN A 248 7.46 16.18 16.89
N SER A 249 7.73 15.25 17.81
CA SER A 249 6.81 14.17 18.19
C SER A 249 6.39 13.26 17.02
N VAL A 250 7.30 12.97 16.09
CA VAL A 250 7.03 12.12 14.92
C VAL A 250 7.05 10.65 15.31
N SER A 251 6.01 9.89 14.94
CA SER A 251 5.91 8.45 15.16
C SER A 251 6.23 7.67 13.88
N GLY A 252 6.95 6.55 14.03
CA GLY A 252 7.33 5.66 12.92
C GLY A 252 8.77 5.84 12.44
N PRO A 253 9.21 5.10 11.40
CA PRO A 253 10.59 5.14 10.89
C PRO A 253 10.79 6.14 9.72
N THR A 254 9.76 6.88 9.34
CA THR A 254 9.79 7.79 8.18
C THR A 254 8.99 9.06 8.42
N TYR A 255 9.38 10.16 7.76
CA TYR A 255 8.67 11.42 7.79
C TYR A 255 8.64 12.08 6.40
N THR A 256 7.45 12.42 5.92
CA THR A 256 7.27 13.16 4.67
C THR A 256 7.45 14.66 4.94
N TRP A 257 8.44 15.25 4.28
CA TRP A 257 8.88 16.63 4.49
C TRP A 257 8.75 17.46 3.22
N ASN A 258 8.13 18.64 3.33
CA ASN A 258 8.24 19.67 2.30
C ASN A 258 9.56 20.41 2.49
N VAL A 259 10.52 20.16 1.60
CA VAL A 259 11.92 20.57 1.70
C VAL A 259 12.03 22.09 1.90
N GLY A 260 12.69 22.48 2.98
CA GLY A 260 12.88 23.87 3.37
C GLY A 260 11.74 24.45 4.23
N SER A 261 10.67 23.71 4.50
CA SER A 261 9.68 24.06 5.52
C SER A 261 10.19 23.65 6.91
N VAL A 262 10.14 24.55 7.89
CA VAL A 262 10.58 24.30 9.27
C VAL A 262 9.59 24.94 10.23
N VAL A 263 9.56 24.49 11.48
CA VAL A 263 8.70 25.07 12.52
C VAL A 263 9.02 26.55 12.66
N GLY A 264 8.03 27.41 12.39
CA GLY A 264 8.16 28.87 12.51
C GLY A 264 8.77 29.59 11.30
N GLY A 265 9.00 28.91 10.16
CA GLY A 265 9.47 29.60 8.96
C GLY A 265 9.99 28.69 7.85
N SER A 266 11.04 29.14 7.17
CA SER A 266 11.66 28.40 6.08
C SER A 266 13.18 28.43 6.17
N ALA A 267 13.82 27.27 6.01
CA ALA A 267 15.26 27.15 5.98
C ALA A 267 15.85 27.77 4.69
N PRO A 268 16.98 28.49 4.76
CA PRO A 268 17.70 28.97 3.58
C PRO A 268 18.22 27.82 2.71
N THR A 269 18.58 28.13 1.46
CA THR A 269 19.35 27.21 0.61
C THR A 269 20.75 27.02 1.17
N GLY A 270 21.33 25.83 1.04
CA GLY A 270 22.65 25.51 1.59
C GLY A 270 22.85 24.02 1.86
N ASN A 271 23.99 23.67 2.44
CA ASN A 271 24.33 22.28 2.78
C ASN A 271 23.95 21.99 4.23
N TYR A 272 23.27 20.87 4.46
CA TYR A 272 22.74 20.50 5.76
C TYR A 272 22.92 19.01 6.05
N THR A 273 22.79 18.63 7.31
CA THR A 273 22.53 17.25 7.74
C THR A 273 21.14 17.21 8.40
N VAL A 274 20.45 16.07 8.30
CA VAL A 274 19.25 15.82 9.10
C VAL A 274 19.68 15.14 10.38
N LYS A 275 19.22 15.65 11.52
CA LYS A 275 19.44 15.09 12.85
C LYS A 275 18.12 14.58 13.42
N ILE A 276 18.12 13.35 13.91
CA ILE A 276 16.96 12.70 14.52
C ILE A 276 17.29 12.37 15.97
N CYS A 277 16.45 12.81 16.90
CA CYS A 277 16.65 12.62 18.33
C CYS A 277 15.42 12.01 19.01
N ALA A 278 15.64 11.15 20.00
CA ALA A 278 14.59 10.78 20.94
C ALA A 278 14.31 11.95 21.91
N PRO A 279 13.05 12.44 22.02
CA PRO A 279 12.70 13.61 22.83
C PRO A 279 13.11 13.44 24.29
N GLY A 280 13.64 14.52 24.89
CA GLY A 280 14.07 14.52 26.29
C GLY A 280 15.35 13.74 26.58
N THR A 281 16.05 13.26 25.55
CA THR A 281 17.32 12.52 25.70
C THR A 281 18.42 13.13 24.83
N ASN A 282 19.67 12.70 25.06
CA ASN A 282 20.81 12.99 24.19
C ASN A 282 20.99 11.93 23.08
N THR A 283 20.04 11.00 22.95
CA THR A 283 20.10 9.93 21.97
C THR A 283 19.68 10.46 20.61
N CYS A 284 20.67 10.72 19.76
CA CYS A 284 20.47 11.25 18.42
C CYS A 284 21.38 10.56 17.42
N ASP A 285 20.97 10.60 16.16
CA ASP A 285 21.82 10.31 15.01
C ASP A 285 21.67 11.41 13.96
N SER A 286 22.64 11.56 13.07
CA SER A 286 22.60 12.53 11.97
C SER A 286 23.00 11.88 10.66
N SER A 287 22.59 12.48 9.54
CA SER A 287 23.08 12.10 8.22
C SER A 287 24.61 11.96 8.21
N ASP A 288 25.11 10.89 7.59
CA ASP A 288 26.53 10.57 7.54
C ASP A 288 27.35 11.63 6.77
N SER A 289 26.74 12.34 5.83
CA SER A 289 27.32 13.50 5.15
C SER A 289 26.23 14.54 4.82
N SER A 290 26.64 15.71 4.34
CA SER A 290 25.72 16.78 3.99
C SER A 290 24.96 16.50 2.70
N PHE A 291 23.71 16.92 2.68
CA PHE A 291 22.90 17.06 1.47
C PHE A 291 22.63 18.56 1.22
N THR A 292 22.29 18.90 -0.02
CA THR A 292 22.09 20.29 -0.46
C THR A 292 20.61 20.62 -0.56
N ILE A 293 20.16 21.70 0.07
CA ILE A 293 18.87 22.34 -0.23
C ILE A 293 19.12 23.43 -1.28
N ALA A 294 18.66 23.19 -2.50
CA ALA A 294 18.78 24.13 -3.62
C ALA A 294 17.59 25.12 -3.69
N ALA A 295 17.78 26.24 -4.38
CA ALA A 295 16.73 27.25 -4.58
C ALA A 295 15.50 26.63 -5.27
N PRO A 296 14.27 27.14 -5.01
CA PRO A 296 13.08 26.64 -5.68
C PRO A 296 13.25 26.74 -7.20
N SER A 297 12.96 25.64 -7.91
CA SER A 297 12.95 25.64 -9.36
C SER A 297 11.94 26.67 -9.88
N THR A 298 12.34 27.49 -10.85
CA THR A 298 11.42 28.38 -11.60
C THR A 298 10.66 27.63 -12.69
N GLN A 299 11.03 26.37 -12.96
CA GLN A 299 10.40 25.49 -13.93
C GLN A 299 9.54 24.42 -13.25
N PRO A 300 8.42 24.01 -13.86
CA PRO A 300 7.62 22.89 -13.39
C PRO A 300 8.46 21.61 -13.36
N SER A 301 8.25 20.77 -12.36
CA SER A 301 8.93 19.47 -12.24
C SER A 301 7.92 18.36 -12.05
N ILE A 302 8.17 17.21 -12.66
CA ILE A 302 7.35 16.02 -12.52
C ILE A 302 8.23 14.84 -12.11
N THR A 303 7.70 13.94 -11.28
CA THR A 303 8.28 12.63 -10.99
C THR A 303 7.29 11.55 -11.41
N ALA A 304 7.79 10.37 -11.78
CA ALA A 304 6.94 9.27 -12.20
C ALA A 304 7.57 7.92 -11.81
N SER A 305 6.73 6.96 -11.43
CA SER A 305 7.17 5.60 -11.09
C SER A 305 6.12 4.57 -11.50
N LEU A 306 6.56 3.46 -12.09
CA LEU A 306 5.70 2.33 -12.41
C LEU A 306 5.19 1.68 -11.11
N GLN A 307 3.89 1.45 -11.03
CA GLN A 307 3.21 0.75 -9.95
C GLN A 307 2.99 -0.69 -10.37
N ASN A 308 3.48 -1.64 -9.57
CA ASN A 308 3.37 -3.08 -9.85
C ASN A 308 1.99 -3.62 -9.42
N THR A 309 0.93 -3.00 -9.93
CA THR A 309 -0.47 -3.33 -9.65
C THR A 309 -1.25 -3.36 -10.96
N PHE A 310 -2.17 -4.30 -11.13
CA PHE A 310 -2.92 -4.47 -12.37
C PHE A 310 -4.40 -4.19 -12.16
N THR A 311 -4.93 -3.27 -12.96
CA THR A 311 -6.35 -2.95 -13.03
C THR A 311 -6.68 -2.50 -14.43
N ASP A 312 -7.76 -3.03 -14.99
CA ASP A 312 -8.29 -2.61 -16.30
C ASP A 312 -8.97 -1.24 -16.17
N ARG A 313 -8.36 -0.21 -16.75
CA ARG A 313 -8.74 1.20 -16.67
C ARG A 313 -8.56 1.94 -18.00
N ALA A 314 -7.74 1.44 -18.92
CA ALA A 314 -7.42 2.03 -20.20
C ALA A 314 -7.79 1.07 -21.34
N GLY A 315 -8.35 1.64 -22.41
CA GLY A 315 -8.96 0.90 -23.49
C GLY A 315 -8.17 1.03 -24.77
N VAL A 316 -8.63 0.32 -25.80
CA VAL A 316 -8.09 0.43 -27.15
C VAL A 316 -8.25 1.86 -27.68
N TRP A 317 -7.61 2.15 -28.81
CA TRP A 317 -7.66 3.47 -29.45
C TRP A 317 -9.02 4.17 -29.36
N GLY A 318 -9.01 5.43 -28.87
CA GLY A 318 -10.21 6.25 -28.70
C GLY A 318 -11.05 5.94 -27.45
N ASN A 319 -10.74 4.88 -26.70
CA ASN A 319 -11.46 4.49 -25.49
C ASN A 319 -10.64 4.81 -24.21
N PHE A 320 -10.97 5.92 -23.56
CA PHE A 320 -10.43 6.29 -22.25
C PHE A 320 -11.24 5.64 -21.13
N GLY A 321 -11.19 4.31 -21.05
CA GLY A 321 -11.90 3.52 -20.04
C GLY A 321 -11.50 2.05 -20.17
N PRO A 322 -11.95 1.14 -19.27
CA PRO A 322 -11.52 -0.26 -19.28
C PRO A 322 -11.70 -0.93 -20.65
N GLY A 323 -10.74 -1.74 -21.06
CA GLY A 323 -10.77 -2.54 -22.27
C GLY A 323 -9.48 -3.32 -22.49
N ALA A 324 -9.58 -4.50 -23.13
CA ALA A 324 -8.41 -5.30 -23.48
C ALA A 324 -7.64 -4.70 -24.67
N GLY A 325 -6.31 -4.71 -24.63
CA GLY A 325 -5.47 -4.17 -25.71
C GLY A 325 -5.58 -4.93 -27.05
N ASN A 326 -5.38 -4.21 -28.16
CA ASN A 326 -5.56 -4.73 -29.53
C ASN A 326 -4.65 -5.93 -29.87
N ILE A 327 -3.43 -5.98 -29.34
CA ILE A 327 -2.39 -6.94 -29.75
C ILE A 327 -2.25 -8.11 -28.78
N ASN A 328 -2.33 -7.87 -27.47
CA ASN A 328 -2.10 -8.91 -26.45
C ASN A 328 -3.38 -9.43 -25.77
N LYS A 329 -4.55 -8.80 -26.04
CA LYS A 329 -5.83 -9.06 -25.33
C LYS A 329 -5.70 -9.06 -23.80
N ASN A 330 -4.68 -8.39 -23.28
CA ASN A 330 -4.41 -8.29 -21.86
C ASN A 330 -5.33 -7.21 -21.28
N PRO A 331 -6.20 -7.51 -20.29
CA PRO A 331 -6.98 -6.50 -19.59
C PRO A 331 -6.17 -5.77 -18.51
N ALA A 332 -4.95 -6.24 -18.18
CA ALA A 332 -4.11 -5.57 -17.21
C ALA A 332 -3.36 -4.40 -17.85
N ASP A 333 -3.62 -3.19 -17.37
CA ASP A 333 -2.88 -2.00 -17.80
C ASP A 333 -1.58 -1.81 -17.05
N TRP A 334 -0.64 -1.11 -17.69
CA TRP A 334 0.41 -0.44 -16.96
C TRP A 334 -0.21 0.62 -16.05
N ASN A 335 0.28 0.67 -14.82
CA ASN A 335 -0.09 1.70 -13.85
C ASN A 335 1.16 2.51 -13.49
N TRP A 336 1.10 3.83 -13.58
CA TRP A 336 2.16 4.73 -13.08
C TRP A 336 1.60 5.72 -12.06
N SER A 337 2.39 6.02 -11.03
CA SER A 337 2.15 7.16 -10.16
C SER A 337 3.00 8.32 -10.65
N ALA A 338 2.36 9.48 -10.83
CA ALA A 338 3.03 10.72 -11.23
C ALA A 338 2.76 11.82 -10.20
N THR A 339 3.80 12.57 -9.82
CA THR A 339 3.69 13.71 -8.90
C THR A 339 4.22 14.96 -9.59
N LEU A 340 3.35 15.95 -9.79
CA LEU A 340 3.66 17.22 -10.44
C LEU A 340 3.79 18.33 -9.39
N THR A 341 4.87 19.12 -9.49
CA THR A 341 5.10 20.30 -8.65
C THR A 341 5.20 21.54 -9.53
N LEU A 342 4.41 22.57 -9.21
CA LEU A 342 4.26 23.75 -10.05
C LEU A 342 4.71 25.03 -9.33
N PRO A 343 5.69 25.77 -9.87
CA PRO A 343 6.14 27.03 -9.28
C PRO A 343 5.18 28.20 -9.54
N SER A 344 4.33 28.09 -10.57
CA SER A 344 3.29 29.05 -10.92
C SER A 344 2.01 28.32 -11.30
N ARG A 345 0.88 29.03 -11.36
CA ARG A 345 -0.37 28.43 -11.85
C ARG A 345 -0.16 27.96 -13.30
N LYS A 346 -0.51 26.71 -13.59
CA LYS A 346 -0.43 26.11 -14.94
C LYS A 346 -1.69 25.30 -15.25
N ILE A 347 -2.01 25.16 -16.53
CA ILE A 347 -3.07 24.27 -17.04
C ILE A 347 -2.37 23.15 -17.81
N ILE A 348 -2.64 21.90 -17.44
CA ILE A 348 -2.06 20.75 -18.14
C ILE A 348 -2.84 20.55 -19.44
N SER A 349 -2.16 20.76 -20.57
CA SER A 349 -2.74 20.53 -21.90
C SER A 349 -2.56 19.09 -22.36
N ARG A 350 -1.46 18.43 -21.96
CA ARG A 350 -1.16 17.06 -22.38
C ARG A 350 -0.27 16.33 -21.38
N LEU A 351 -0.55 15.07 -21.12
CA LEU A 351 0.39 14.11 -20.53
C LEU A 351 0.75 13.06 -21.58
N THR A 352 2.03 12.69 -21.66
CA THR A 352 2.53 11.70 -22.62
C THR A 352 3.59 10.82 -21.98
N ILE A 353 3.40 9.51 -22.03
CA ILE A 353 4.40 8.51 -21.67
C ILE A 353 4.99 7.95 -22.95
N ILE A 354 6.32 8.00 -23.06
CA ILE A 354 7.08 7.42 -24.17
C ILE A 354 7.90 6.27 -23.61
N HIS A 355 7.66 5.07 -24.11
CA HIS A 355 8.43 3.89 -23.78
C HIS A 355 9.80 3.91 -24.48
N ASN A 356 10.83 3.29 -23.88
CA ASN A 356 12.18 3.29 -24.46
C ASN A 356 12.30 2.39 -25.71
N THR A 357 11.42 1.39 -25.88
CA THR A 357 11.36 0.56 -27.08
C THR A 357 10.49 1.21 -28.15
N HIS A 358 10.91 1.09 -29.42
CA HIS A 358 10.26 1.75 -30.56
C HIS A 358 8.77 1.34 -30.68
N GLY A 359 7.84 2.29 -30.55
CA GLY A 359 6.42 2.14 -30.93
C GLY A 359 5.40 2.54 -29.85
N GLU A 360 5.70 2.32 -28.57
CA GLU A 360 4.73 2.49 -27.49
C GLU A 360 4.70 3.91 -26.91
N VAL A 361 3.64 4.64 -27.25
CA VAL A 361 3.37 5.97 -26.69
C VAL A 361 1.94 6.02 -26.18
N TRP A 362 1.77 6.40 -24.91
CA TRP A 362 0.46 6.70 -24.33
C TRP A 362 0.31 8.19 -24.12
N SER A 363 -0.81 8.75 -24.52
CA SER A 363 -1.01 10.19 -24.51
C SER A 363 -2.45 10.57 -24.20
N THR A 364 -2.63 11.68 -23.48
CA THR A 364 -3.93 12.34 -23.37
C THR A 364 -4.25 13.23 -24.56
N GLY A 365 -3.29 13.49 -25.45
CA GLY A 365 -3.48 14.28 -26.67
C GLY A 365 -3.30 13.47 -27.96
N TYR A 366 -3.95 13.92 -29.04
CA TYR A 366 -3.96 13.25 -30.36
C TYR A 366 -2.88 13.78 -31.31
N ALA A 367 -2.13 14.82 -30.95
CA ALA A 367 -1.17 15.41 -31.87
C ALA A 367 0.03 14.48 -32.10
N ARG A 368 0.43 14.31 -33.36
CA ARG A 368 1.62 13.54 -33.78
C ARG A 368 2.91 14.03 -33.14
N TYR A 369 3.06 15.34 -33.08
CA TYR A 369 4.24 15.97 -32.54
C TYR A 369 3.96 16.49 -31.14
N LEU A 370 4.94 16.37 -30.25
CA LEU A 370 5.00 17.22 -29.06
C LEU A 370 5.27 18.68 -29.48
N LYS A 371 5.05 19.63 -28.57
CA LYS A 371 5.34 21.05 -28.82
C LYS A 371 6.81 21.32 -29.16
N ASP A 372 7.72 20.45 -28.73
CA ASP A 372 9.15 20.53 -29.06
C ASP A 372 9.52 19.89 -30.42
N GLY A 373 8.53 19.38 -31.17
CA GLY A 373 8.72 18.75 -32.48
C GLY A 373 9.07 17.27 -32.43
N THR A 374 9.12 16.65 -31.26
CA THR A 374 9.32 15.20 -31.13
C THR A 374 8.17 14.45 -31.81
N ASP A 375 8.48 13.61 -32.81
CA ASP A 375 7.49 12.71 -33.43
C ASP A 375 7.16 11.57 -32.46
N LEU A 376 5.89 11.47 -32.10
CA LEU A 376 5.39 10.40 -31.25
C LEU A 376 5.02 9.15 -32.05
N TYR A 377 4.91 9.28 -33.38
CA TYR A 377 4.41 8.22 -34.25
C TYR A 377 5.59 7.60 -34.99
N GLY A 378 6.00 6.42 -34.53
CA GLY A 378 6.88 5.53 -35.29
C GLY A 378 6.11 4.86 -36.45
N TYR A 379 5.81 3.57 -36.30
CA TYR A 379 5.05 2.76 -37.27
C TYR A 379 3.52 2.86 -37.11
N GLU A 380 3.02 3.47 -36.04
CA GLU A 380 1.58 3.63 -35.78
C GLU A 380 1.07 5.01 -36.19
N GLU A 381 -0.20 5.10 -36.58
CA GLU A 381 -0.80 6.37 -37.02
C GLU A 381 -1.13 7.32 -35.87
N HIS A 382 -1.30 6.85 -34.61
CA HIS A 382 -1.77 7.62 -33.42
C HIS A 382 -1.24 7.04 -32.07
N PRO A 383 -1.23 7.77 -30.92
CA PRO A 383 -0.73 7.27 -29.65
C PRO A 383 -1.88 6.61 -28.85
N TYR A 384 -1.57 5.61 -28.03
CA TYR A 384 -2.56 4.95 -27.17
C TYR A 384 -3.18 5.91 -26.15
N PRO A 385 -4.44 5.69 -25.72
CA PRO A 385 -5.06 6.49 -24.66
C PRO A 385 -4.29 6.37 -23.35
N LEU A 386 -3.98 7.52 -22.72
CA LEU A 386 -3.50 7.58 -21.34
C LEU A 386 -4.66 8.01 -20.42
N VAL A 387 -5.13 7.12 -19.55
CA VAL A 387 -6.20 7.46 -18.59
C VAL A 387 -5.60 8.05 -17.32
N VAL A 388 -6.11 9.21 -16.90
CA VAL A 388 -5.59 9.98 -15.77
C VAL A 388 -6.61 9.99 -14.64
N ILE A 389 -6.23 9.43 -13.50
CA ILE A 389 -7.03 9.42 -12.27
C ILE A 389 -6.40 10.36 -11.25
N SER A 390 -7.19 11.29 -10.72
CA SER A 390 -6.77 12.16 -9.62
C SER A 390 -6.66 11.40 -8.29
N GLU A 391 -5.98 12.00 -7.31
CA GLU A 391 -5.90 11.46 -5.94
C GLU A 391 -7.28 11.13 -5.32
N LYS A 392 -8.33 11.87 -5.69
CA LYS A 392 -9.72 11.65 -5.24
C LYS A 392 -10.46 10.53 -6.00
N GLN A 393 -9.75 9.71 -6.77
CA GLN A 393 -10.29 8.61 -7.58
C GLN A 393 -11.24 9.04 -8.71
N ASN A 394 -11.25 10.32 -9.08
CA ASN A 394 -11.98 10.82 -10.24
C ASN A 394 -11.10 10.72 -11.49
N GLN A 395 -11.64 10.13 -12.55
CA GLN A 395 -11.05 10.16 -13.87
C GLN A 395 -11.15 11.58 -14.46
N LEU A 396 -10.03 12.11 -14.92
CA LEU A 396 -9.90 13.50 -15.38
C LEU A 396 -10.13 13.67 -16.89
N ASN A 397 -9.98 12.60 -17.67
CA ASN A 397 -10.14 12.63 -19.10
C ASN A 397 -10.95 11.44 -19.63
N THR A 398 -11.82 11.71 -20.61
CA THR A 398 -12.65 10.72 -21.33
C THR A 398 -12.42 10.74 -22.83
N ALA A 399 -11.58 11.66 -23.33
CA ALA A 399 -11.20 11.77 -24.73
C ALA A 399 -9.79 12.40 -24.86
N TYR A 400 -9.24 12.38 -26.07
CA TYR A 400 -8.02 13.12 -26.38
C TYR A 400 -8.23 14.64 -26.31
N ASP A 401 -7.13 15.36 -26.07
CA ASP A 401 -7.02 16.82 -26.11
C ASP A 401 -7.93 17.57 -25.11
N GLN A 402 -8.40 16.86 -24.06
CA GLN A 402 -9.07 17.46 -22.92
C GLN A 402 -8.04 18.08 -21.96
N GLU A 403 -8.26 19.33 -21.56
CA GLU A 403 -7.48 19.96 -20.48
C GLU A 403 -7.72 19.22 -19.16
N LEU A 404 -6.65 18.80 -18.49
CA LEU A 404 -6.74 17.98 -17.27
C LEU A 404 -6.96 18.81 -16.00
N GLY A 405 -7.11 20.14 -16.15
CA GLY A 405 -7.38 21.09 -15.07
C GLY A 405 -6.30 22.15 -14.87
N ALA A 406 -6.65 23.18 -14.10
CA ALA A 406 -5.77 24.27 -13.69
C ALA A 406 -5.28 24.06 -12.25
N TYR A 407 -3.98 24.10 -12.04
CA TYR A 407 -3.36 23.83 -10.74
C TYR A 407 -2.57 25.04 -10.24
N GLY A 408 -2.67 25.33 -8.94
CA GLY A 408 -2.15 26.55 -8.33
C GLY A 408 -0.62 26.56 -8.15
N ALA A 409 -0.05 27.76 -8.03
CA ALA A 409 1.36 27.93 -7.68
C ALA A 409 1.68 27.35 -6.30
N GLY A 410 2.80 26.65 -6.16
CA GLY A 410 3.23 26.03 -4.91
C GLY A 410 2.41 24.79 -4.51
N THR A 411 1.64 24.21 -5.43
CA THR A 411 0.88 22.97 -5.18
C THR A 411 1.61 21.74 -5.73
N THR A 412 1.45 20.62 -5.03
CA THR A 412 1.88 19.30 -5.47
C THR A 412 0.64 18.47 -5.80
N GLN A 413 0.58 17.95 -7.02
CA GLN A 413 -0.56 17.19 -7.51
C GLN A 413 -0.14 15.77 -7.86
N THR A 414 -0.85 14.79 -7.31
CA THR A 414 -0.59 13.37 -7.57
C THR A 414 -1.65 12.79 -8.49
N PHE A 415 -1.19 12.02 -9.48
CA PHE A 415 -2.00 11.33 -10.46
C PHE A 415 -1.65 9.84 -10.50
N THR A 416 -2.64 9.03 -10.80
CA THR A 416 -2.47 7.64 -11.22
C THR A 416 -2.78 7.55 -12.70
N LEU A 417 -1.86 6.98 -13.48
CA LEU A 417 -1.91 6.95 -14.94
C LEU A 417 -2.04 5.50 -15.40
N TYR A 418 -2.91 5.24 -16.38
CA TYR A 418 -3.13 3.91 -16.95
C TYR A 418 -2.96 3.92 -18.45
N GLY A 419 -2.26 2.91 -18.97
CA GLY A 419 -2.02 2.72 -20.39
C GLY A 419 -1.88 1.24 -20.73
N GLN A 420 -2.45 0.84 -21.85
CA GLN A 420 -2.46 -0.57 -22.25
C GLN A 420 -1.07 -1.09 -22.60
N PRO A 421 -0.66 -2.29 -22.15
CA PRO A 421 0.62 -2.87 -22.54
C PRO A 421 0.57 -3.47 -23.95
N GLU A 422 1.43 -2.97 -24.83
CA GLU A 422 1.69 -3.60 -26.13
C GLU A 422 2.96 -4.47 -26.07
N SER A 423 3.96 -4.07 -25.28
CA SER A 423 5.17 -4.85 -25.01
C SER A 423 5.02 -5.72 -23.78
N GLY A 424 5.73 -6.84 -23.78
CA GLY A 424 5.74 -7.77 -22.65
C GLY A 424 6.54 -7.28 -21.44
N GLN A 425 7.31 -6.20 -21.50
CA GLN A 425 8.10 -5.66 -20.39
C GLN A 425 8.32 -4.15 -20.53
N PHE A 426 8.05 -3.39 -19.46
CA PHE A 426 8.36 -1.97 -19.41
C PHE A 426 9.87 -1.74 -19.19
N THR A 427 10.64 -1.67 -20.28
CA THR A 427 12.09 -1.36 -20.34
C THR A 427 12.48 0.07 -19.89
N GLY A 428 11.57 0.78 -19.23
CA GLY A 428 11.73 2.17 -18.83
C GLY A 428 11.21 3.13 -19.89
N GLY A 429 11.06 4.40 -19.52
CA GLY A 429 10.52 5.40 -20.41
C GLY A 429 10.62 6.80 -19.83
N ARG A 430 9.84 7.73 -20.36
CA ARG A 430 9.70 9.08 -19.81
C ARG A 430 8.25 9.53 -19.82
N LEU A 431 7.84 10.21 -18.76
CA LEU A 431 6.57 10.96 -18.69
C LEU A 431 6.86 12.43 -19.01
N ILE A 432 6.05 13.02 -19.88
CA ILE A 432 6.12 14.42 -20.29
C ILE A 432 4.78 15.07 -19.95
N ALA A 433 4.83 16.22 -19.29
CA ALA A 433 3.67 17.07 -19.03
C ALA A 433 3.84 18.38 -19.80
N GLU A 434 2.92 18.69 -20.70
CA GLU A 434 2.88 19.94 -21.45
C GLU A 434 1.80 20.87 -20.88
N PHE A 435 2.13 22.16 -20.80
CA PHE A 435 1.22 23.19 -20.31
C PHE A 435 0.72 24.06 -21.46
N THR A 436 -0.43 24.71 -21.27
CA THR A 436 -1.04 25.59 -22.28
C THR A 436 -0.12 26.74 -22.70
N ASP A 437 0.75 27.21 -21.81
CA ASP A 437 1.74 28.26 -22.08
C ASP A 437 3.03 27.78 -22.77
N GLY A 438 3.07 26.52 -23.20
CA GLY A 438 4.17 25.98 -24.02
C GLY A 438 5.35 25.45 -23.23
N ILE A 439 5.38 25.61 -21.91
CA ILE A 439 6.38 24.97 -21.06
C ILE A 439 6.06 23.46 -20.93
N SER A 440 7.09 22.63 -20.75
CA SER A 440 6.94 21.22 -20.42
C SER A 440 7.79 20.81 -19.22
N ALA A 441 7.44 19.67 -18.60
CA ALA A 441 8.23 19.01 -17.57
C ALA A 441 8.38 17.52 -17.92
N THR A 442 9.53 16.91 -17.61
CA THR A 442 9.81 15.52 -17.97
C THR A 442 10.35 14.72 -16.77
N ALA A 443 9.85 13.51 -16.59
CA ALA A 443 10.33 12.54 -15.61
C ALA A 443 10.83 11.27 -16.31
N LYS A 444 11.98 10.75 -15.88
CA LYS A 444 12.42 9.40 -16.26
C LYS A 444 11.66 8.36 -15.44
N ILE A 445 11.19 7.31 -16.10
CA ILE A 445 10.58 6.13 -15.48
C ILE A 445 11.57 4.98 -15.61
N MET A 446 11.94 4.39 -14.47
CA MET A 446 12.88 3.28 -14.43
C MET A 446 12.30 2.02 -15.06
N ALA A 447 13.16 1.17 -15.62
CA ALA A 447 12.78 -0.14 -16.11
C ALA A 447 12.26 -1.03 -14.97
N SER A 448 11.39 -1.97 -15.31
CA SER A 448 10.88 -2.97 -14.39
C SER A 448 10.96 -4.35 -15.04
N ASP A 449 11.30 -5.36 -14.23
CA ASP A 449 11.23 -6.77 -14.62
C ASP A 449 9.79 -7.32 -14.51
N TYR A 450 8.86 -6.50 -14.04
CA TYR A 450 7.47 -6.85 -13.85
C TYR A 450 6.72 -6.86 -15.19
N ARG A 451 6.06 -7.99 -15.48
CA ARG A 451 5.27 -8.19 -16.69
C ARG A 451 3.78 -8.23 -16.31
N PRO A 452 2.90 -7.51 -17.01
CA PRO A 452 1.47 -7.78 -17.00
C PRO A 452 1.29 -9.24 -17.39
N LEU A 453 0.81 -10.06 -16.45
CA LEU A 453 0.68 -11.51 -16.65
C LEU A 453 -0.20 -11.76 -17.88
N ALA A 454 0.39 -12.28 -18.96
CA ALA A 454 -0.37 -12.96 -19.98
C ALA A 454 -0.91 -14.24 -19.34
N THR A 455 -2.22 -14.38 -19.25
CA THR A 455 -2.85 -15.66 -18.92
C THR A 455 -2.43 -16.66 -19.97
N THR A 456 -1.45 -17.50 -19.66
CA THR A 456 -1.11 -18.65 -20.48
C THR A 456 -2.25 -19.64 -20.42
N THR A 457 -2.98 -19.81 -21.52
CA THR A 457 -3.58 -21.12 -21.83
C THR A 457 -2.87 -21.68 -23.07
N PRO A 458 -2.31 -22.91 -23.00
CA PRO A 458 -1.61 -23.51 -24.12
C PRO A 458 -2.53 -23.74 -25.32
N ALA A 459 -1.90 -23.74 -26.49
CA ALA A 459 -2.49 -23.68 -27.82
C ALA A 459 -3.67 -24.63 -28.09
N THR A 460 -4.68 -24.02 -28.73
CA THR A 460 -5.65 -24.59 -29.69
C THR A 460 -6.49 -25.78 -29.24
N ALA A 461 -7.54 -25.47 -28.47
CA ALA A 461 -8.93 -25.87 -28.73
C ALA A 461 -9.83 -24.91 -27.95
N SER A 462 -10.93 -24.41 -28.52
CA SER A 462 -11.92 -23.59 -27.81
C SER A 462 -12.35 -24.29 -26.52
N ALA A 463 -11.82 -23.86 -25.37
CA ALA A 463 -12.07 -24.50 -24.10
C ALA A 463 -13.47 -24.09 -23.62
N VAL A 464 -14.36 -25.07 -23.62
CA VAL A 464 -15.68 -24.93 -23.02
C VAL A 464 -15.51 -24.92 -21.51
N VAL A 465 -15.80 -23.79 -20.86
CA VAL A 465 -15.78 -23.60 -19.42
C VAL A 465 -17.17 -23.77 -18.82
N GLN A 466 -17.21 -24.24 -17.59
CA GLN A 466 -18.43 -24.40 -16.80
C GLN A 466 -18.32 -23.53 -15.56
N GLU A 467 -19.36 -22.77 -15.27
CA GLU A 467 -19.44 -21.92 -14.10
C GLU A 467 -20.88 -21.81 -13.60
N GLN A 468 -21.06 -21.15 -12.47
CA GLN A 468 -22.37 -20.92 -11.88
C GLN A 468 -22.64 -19.44 -11.79
N VAL A 469 -23.77 -19.00 -12.35
CA VAL A 469 -24.24 -17.63 -12.17
C VAL A 469 -25.36 -17.61 -11.15
N LYS A 470 -25.15 -16.89 -10.05
CA LYS A 470 -26.17 -16.67 -9.01
C LYS A 470 -26.93 -15.38 -9.30
N CYS A 471 -28.19 -15.52 -9.70
CA CYS A 471 -29.08 -14.39 -9.87
C CYS A 471 -29.66 -13.95 -8.53
N VAL A 472 -29.66 -12.65 -8.26
CA VAL A 472 -30.09 -12.05 -6.99
C VAL A 472 -31.19 -11.04 -7.24
N PHE A 473 -32.35 -11.22 -6.60
CA PHE A 473 -33.56 -10.42 -6.77
C PHE A 473 -33.77 -9.50 -5.56
N LYS A 474 -32.96 -8.43 -5.47
CA LYS A 474 -32.98 -7.51 -4.32
C LYS A 474 -34.35 -6.82 -4.22
N GLY A 475 -35.05 -7.00 -3.10
CA GLY A 475 -36.35 -6.37 -2.84
C GLY A 475 -37.58 -7.18 -3.26
N SER A 476 -37.40 -8.40 -3.77
CA SER A 476 -38.49 -9.35 -4.01
C SER A 476 -38.44 -10.48 -2.98
N VAL A 477 -39.61 -10.90 -2.48
CA VAL A 477 -39.82 -12.15 -1.71
C VAL A 477 -40.75 -13.12 -2.45
N SER A 478 -41.26 -12.71 -3.61
CA SER A 478 -42.01 -13.56 -4.54
C SER A 478 -41.05 -14.16 -5.58
N GLU A 479 -41.40 -15.33 -6.10
CA GLU A 479 -40.58 -16.03 -7.10
C GLU A 479 -40.31 -15.16 -8.32
N GLN A 480 -39.04 -14.84 -8.56
CA GLN A 480 -38.56 -14.14 -9.75
C GLN A 480 -37.73 -15.08 -10.61
N LYS A 481 -37.72 -14.81 -11.92
CA LYS A 481 -36.96 -15.57 -12.90
C LYS A 481 -35.83 -14.73 -13.42
N CYS A 482 -34.65 -15.33 -13.52
CA CYS A 482 -33.48 -14.80 -14.18
C CYS A 482 -33.21 -15.64 -15.42
N TYR A 483 -32.99 -15.03 -16.57
CA TYR A 483 -32.77 -15.75 -17.83
C TYR A 483 -31.89 -14.95 -18.79
N THR A 484 -31.18 -15.64 -19.68
CA THR A 484 -30.35 -15.01 -20.70
C THR A 484 -31.20 -14.22 -21.70
N ALA A 485 -30.72 -13.04 -22.10
CA ALA A 485 -31.44 -12.15 -23.01
C ALA A 485 -31.57 -12.73 -24.43
N ILE A 486 -32.71 -12.47 -25.07
CA ILE A 486 -33.00 -12.91 -26.44
C ILE A 486 -32.11 -12.14 -27.43
N ASP A 487 -31.16 -12.84 -28.01
CA ASP A 487 -30.37 -12.45 -29.18
C ASP A 487 -30.15 -13.71 -30.02
N ASN A 488 -30.54 -13.67 -31.29
CA ASN A 488 -30.44 -14.81 -32.22
C ASN A 488 -29.00 -15.21 -32.56
N SER A 489 -28.00 -14.49 -32.05
CA SER A 489 -26.56 -14.78 -32.14
C SER A 489 -25.95 -15.31 -30.83
N ASN A 490 -26.71 -15.42 -29.74
CA ASN A 490 -26.23 -15.91 -28.45
C ASN A 490 -26.55 -17.41 -28.24
N PRO A 491 -25.54 -18.30 -28.14
CA PRO A 491 -25.75 -19.75 -28.02
C PRO A 491 -26.36 -20.20 -26.67
N TYR A 492 -26.51 -19.30 -25.69
CA TYR A 492 -27.02 -19.59 -24.34
C TYR A 492 -28.49 -19.22 -24.14
N TYR A 493 -29.23 -18.99 -25.22
CA TYR A 493 -30.63 -18.59 -25.22
C TYR A 493 -31.53 -19.50 -24.37
N GLY A 494 -32.32 -18.92 -23.46
CA GLY A 494 -33.32 -19.62 -22.66
C GLY A 494 -32.79 -20.30 -21.39
N ARG A 495 -31.49 -20.18 -21.08
CA ARG A 495 -30.90 -20.61 -19.80
C ARG A 495 -31.28 -19.64 -18.69
N GLY A 496 -31.69 -20.16 -17.55
CA GLY A 496 -32.21 -19.36 -16.46
C GLY A 496 -32.67 -20.19 -15.27
N CYS A 497 -33.03 -19.52 -14.19
CA CYS A 497 -33.56 -20.12 -12.97
C CYS A 497 -34.67 -19.24 -12.37
N GLY A 498 -35.51 -19.83 -11.52
CA GLY A 498 -36.53 -19.13 -10.75
C GLY A 498 -36.32 -19.32 -9.24
N GLY A 499 -36.52 -18.27 -8.44
CA GLY A 499 -36.41 -18.32 -6.98
C GLY A 499 -36.92 -17.05 -6.31
N ALA A 500 -37.31 -17.14 -5.03
CA ALA A 500 -37.93 -16.04 -4.28
C ALA A 500 -36.98 -14.89 -3.93
N GLU A 501 -35.67 -15.15 -3.83
CA GLU A 501 -34.64 -14.16 -3.47
C GLU A 501 -33.36 -14.33 -4.31
N THR A 502 -32.94 -15.57 -4.50
CA THR A 502 -31.84 -15.92 -5.41
C THR A 502 -32.15 -17.21 -6.14
N CYS A 503 -31.48 -17.43 -7.26
CA CYS A 503 -31.45 -18.72 -7.92
C CYS A 503 -30.11 -18.89 -8.63
N VAL A 504 -29.66 -20.13 -8.83
CA VAL A 504 -28.35 -20.43 -9.46
C VAL A 504 -28.56 -21.13 -10.79
N VAL A 505 -27.82 -20.71 -11.81
CA VAL A 505 -27.81 -21.32 -13.14
C VAL A 505 -26.43 -21.89 -13.41
N ASP A 506 -26.35 -23.19 -13.70
CA ASP A 506 -25.13 -23.78 -14.27
C ASP A 506 -25.01 -23.37 -15.74
N MET A 507 -23.92 -22.69 -16.05
CA MET A 507 -23.61 -22.20 -17.39
C MET A 507 -22.41 -22.96 -17.94
N LYS A 508 -22.51 -23.36 -19.20
CA LYS A 508 -21.45 -24.07 -19.92
C LYS A 508 -21.29 -23.42 -21.27
N GLY A 509 -20.12 -22.87 -21.53
CA GLY A 509 -19.90 -22.01 -22.68
C GLY A 509 -18.44 -21.79 -23.01
N THR A 510 -18.16 -21.04 -24.07
CA THR A 510 -16.79 -20.74 -24.48
C THR A 510 -16.22 -19.67 -23.57
N TYR A 511 -14.97 -19.87 -23.12
CA TYR A 511 -14.28 -18.90 -22.27
C TYR A 511 -14.24 -17.50 -22.93
N GLY A 512 -14.69 -16.48 -22.21
CA GLY A 512 -14.79 -15.08 -22.62
C GLY A 512 -16.18 -14.66 -23.14
N ASP A 513 -17.13 -15.57 -23.30
CA ASP A 513 -18.46 -15.22 -23.78
C ASP A 513 -19.20 -14.31 -22.79
N LYS A 514 -19.62 -13.12 -23.25
CA LYS A 514 -20.42 -12.19 -22.45
C LYS A 514 -21.87 -12.64 -22.43
N ILE A 515 -22.42 -12.82 -21.24
CA ILE A 515 -23.81 -13.22 -21.04
C ILE A 515 -24.58 -12.04 -20.46
N THR A 516 -25.63 -11.64 -21.18
CA THR A 516 -26.59 -10.65 -20.68
C THR A 516 -27.75 -11.38 -20.04
N TRP A 517 -28.06 -11.04 -18.80
CA TRP A 517 -29.14 -11.60 -18.02
C TRP A 517 -30.27 -10.59 -17.85
N LYS A 518 -31.51 -11.09 -17.90
CA LYS A 518 -32.76 -10.37 -17.64
C LYS A 518 -33.48 -11.00 -16.46
N SER A 519 -34.24 -10.19 -15.74
CA SER A 519 -35.13 -10.68 -14.67
C SER A 519 -36.61 -10.41 -14.97
N SER A 520 -37.50 -11.26 -14.47
CA SER A 520 -38.96 -11.04 -14.48
C SER A 520 -39.40 -9.84 -13.64
N CYS A 521 -38.57 -9.38 -12.69
CA CYS A 521 -38.85 -8.15 -11.93
C CYS A 521 -38.32 -6.87 -12.62
N GLY A 522 -37.70 -7.02 -13.80
CA GLY A 522 -37.06 -5.93 -14.55
C GLY A 522 -35.57 -5.77 -14.25
N GLY A 523 -34.84 -5.15 -15.19
CA GLY A 523 -33.40 -4.89 -15.08
C GLY A 523 -32.53 -5.84 -15.92
N TYR A 524 -31.27 -5.45 -16.06
CA TYR A 524 -30.23 -6.16 -16.80
C TYR A 524 -29.01 -6.35 -15.92
N ALA A 525 -28.35 -7.50 -16.05
CA ALA A 525 -27.05 -7.78 -15.45
C ALA A 525 -26.15 -8.47 -16.47
N TYR A 526 -24.84 -8.38 -16.28
CA TYR A 526 -23.84 -8.89 -17.22
C TYR A 526 -22.83 -9.74 -16.49
N THR A 527 -22.49 -10.89 -17.06
CA THR A 527 -21.49 -11.83 -16.55
C THR A 527 -20.63 -12.31 -17.74
N VAL A 528 -19.48 -12.92 -17.49
CA VAL A 528 -18.55 -13.40 -18.53
C VAL A 528 -18.13 -14.82 -18.22
N MET A 529 -18.25 -15.72 -19.20
CA MET A 529 -17.82 -17.11 -19.04
C MET A 529 -16.30 -17.20 -18.83
N ASP A 530 -15.82 -17.16 -17.59
CA ASP A 530 -14.39 -17.24 -17.27
C ASP A 530 -14.05 -18.44 -16.35
N GLY A 531 -15.05 -19.29 -16.08
CA GLY A 531 -14.92 -20.44 -15.20
C GLY A 531 -14.97 -20.08 -13.72
N GLN A 532 -15.22 -18.82 -13.36
CA GLN A 532 -15.49 -18.37 -12.00
C GLN A 532 -16.98 -18.07 -11.82
N SER A 533 -17.49 -18.34 -10.63
CA SER A 533 -18.90 -18.09 -10.33
C SER A 533 -19.15 -16.60 -10.12
N GLU A 534 -20.15 -16.06 -10.83
CA GLU A 534 -20.47 -14.63 -10.84
C GLU A 534 -21.91 -14.35 -10.39
N TYR A 535 -22.24 -13.07 -10.23
CA TYR A 535 -23.54 -12.61 -9.74
C TYR A 535 -24.27 -11.76 -10.78
N ALA A 536 -25.53 -12.10 -11.03
CA ALA A 536 -26.44 -11.28 -11.82
C ALA A 536 -27.46 -10.61 -10.88
N ILE A 537 -27.26 -9.32 -10.56
CA ILE A 537 -28.05 -8.61 -9.53
C ILE A 537 -29.15 -7.78 -10.19
N PHE A 538 -30.39 -7.97 -9.73
CA PHE A 538 -31.58 -7.24 -10.16
C PHE A 538 -32.25 -6.55 -8.98
N ASN A 539 -32.59 -5.27 -9.13
CA ASN A 539 -33.32 -4.51 -8.13
C ASN A 539 -34.82 -4.56 -8.45
N CYS A 540 -35.57 -5.33 -7.67
CA CYS A 540 -36.99 -5.57 -7.87
C CYS A 540 -37.83 -4.62 -7.01
N PRO A 541 -38.78 -3.86 -7.58
CA PRO A 541 -39.68 -2.99 -6.81
C PRO A 541 -40.73 -3.82 -6.05
N SER A 542 -40.80 -3.69 -4.71
CA SER A 542 -41.83 -4.36 -3.91
C SER A 542 -43.22 -3.72 -4.11
N PRO A 543 -44.32 -4.49 -4.09
CA PRO A 543 -45.66 -3.92 -3.98
C PRO A 543 -45.85 -3.34 -2.57
N THR A 544 -46.15 -2.05 -2.48
CA THR A 544 -46.69 -1.41 -1.25
C THR A 544 -48.01 -2.10 -0.88
N THR A 545 -48.24 -2.57 0.35
CA THR A 545 -48.79 -1.86 1.55
C THR A 545 -49.14 -2.96 2.60
N PRO A 546 -49.70 -2.71 3.82
CA PRO A 546 -49.41 -1.82 4.96
C PRO A 546 -48.95 -2.60 6.22
N THR A 547 -48.69 -1.87 7.30
CA THR A 547 -48.26 -2.19 8.68
C THR A 547 -48.76 -3.43 9.44
N SER A 548 -47.93 -3.81 10.44
CA SER A 548 -48.13 -4.69 11.63
C SER A 548 -47.79 -6.18 11.39
N SER A 549 -47.15 -6.94 12.29
CA SER A 549 -46.94 -6.86 13.74
C SER A 549 -45.74 -7.74 14.15
N ALA A 550 -45.40 -7.69 15.44
CA ALA A 550 -44.24 -8.30 16.08
C ALA A 550 -44.10 -9.84 15.96
N GLY A 551 -42.84 -10.33 15.92
CA GLY A 551 -42.46 -11.69 16.35
C GLY A 551 -41.62 -12.50 15.34
N GLY A 552 -40.28 -12.43 15.40
CA GLY A 552 -39.43 -13.31 14.57
C GLY A 552 -37.93 -12.97 14.50
N GLY A 553 -37.28 -12.54 15.60
CA GLY A 553 -35.91 -11.99 15.54
C GLY A 553 -34.74 -12.98 15.69
N SER A 554 -34.95 -14.25 16.05
CA SER A 554 -33.85 -15.17 16.40
C SER A 554 -33.42 -16.12 15.28
N SER A 555 -34.36 -16.70 14.52
CA SER A 555 -34.06 -17.72 13.51
C SER A 555 -33.34 -17.16 12.28
N GLN A 556 -33.73 -15.96 11.82
CA GLN A 556 -33.10 -15.30 10.68
C GLN A 556 -31.63 -14.94 10.97
N GLN A 557 -31.34 -14.47 12.18
CA GLN A 557 -29.99 -14.11 12.59
C GLN A 557 -29.07 -15.34 12.69
N ILE A 558 -29.60 -16.49 13.12
CA ILE A 558 -28.82 -17.75 13.18
C ILE A 558 -28.50 -18.23 11.76
N SER A 559 -29.46 -18.13 10.84
CA SER A 559 -29.24 -18.46 9.42
C SER A 559 -28.14 -17.60 8.81
N ASP A 560 -28.17 -16.28 9.05
CA ASP A 560 -27.15 -15.36 8.56
C ASP A 560 -25.76 -15.69 9.14
N ILE A 561 -25.65 -15.97 10.44
CA ILE A 561 -24.38 -16.38 11.06
C ILE A 561 -23.80 -17.65 10.41
N ASN A 562 -24.64 -18.65 10.16
CA ASN A 562 -24.19 -19.88 9.50
C ASN A 562 -23.71 -19.58 8.07
N GLU A 563 -24.40 -18.72 7.33
CA GLU A 563 -23.99 -18.29 6.00
C GLU A 563 -22.66 -17.51 6.03
N LYS A 564 -22.47 -16.58 6.97
CA LYS A 564 -21.19 -15.87 7.12
C LYS A 564 -20.03 -16.82 7.47
N SER A 565 -20.27 -17.80 8.34
CA SER A 565 -19.27 -18.82 8.68
C SER A 565 -18.83 -19.59 7.44
N LYS A 566 -19.80 -20.00 6.62
CA LYS A 566 -19.55 -20.64 5.33
C LYS A 566 -18.67 -19.77 4.44
N LEU A 567 -19.03 -18.51 4.27
CA LEU A 567 -18.26 -17.57 3.43
C LEU A 567 -16.80 -17.41 3.90
N LEU A 568 -16.55 -17.40 5.22
CA LEU A 568 -15.20 -17.41 5.76
C LEU A 568 -14.45 -18.71 5.46
N SER A 569 -15.05 -19.87 5.74
CA SER A 569 -14.41 -21.18 5.58
C SER A 569 -14.06 -21.52 4.12
N TYR A 570 -14.86 -21.01 3.17
CA TYR A 570 -14.63 -21.24 1.74
C TYR A 570 -13.77 -20.15 1.06
N GLY A 571 -13.19 -19.20 1.81
CA GLY A 571 -12.33 -18.14 1.25
C GLY A 571 -13.11 -17.05 0.50
N ASN A 572 -14.44 -17.05 0.61
CA ASN A 572 -15.36 -16.13 -0.04
C ASN A 572 -15.59 -14.85 0.80
N PHE A 573 -14.53 -14.38 1.46
CA PHE A 573 -14.61 -13.25 2.39
C PHE A 573 -15.01 -11.92 1.71
N GLY A 574 -14.87 -11.82 0.38
CA GLY A 574 -15.31 -10.66 -0.40
C GLY A 574 -16.80 -10.32 -0.24
N PHE A 575 -17.69 -11.31 -0.10
CA PHE A 575 -19.12 -11.07 0.12
C PHE A 575 -19.39 -10.39 1.46
N ILE A 576 -18.64 -10.80 2.48
CA ILE A 576 -18.72 -10.24 3.82
C ILE A 576 -18.25 -8.78 3.78
N LEU A 577 -17.08 -8.53 3.17
CA LEU A 577 -16.55 -7.17 3.05
C LEU A 577 -17.48 -6.22 2.29
N ALA A 578 -18.09 -6.70 1.20
CA ALA A 578 -19.05 -5.93 0.43
C ALA A 578 -20.29 -5.54 1.26
N GLU A 579 -20.83 -6.48 2.04
CA GLU A 579 -21.97 -6.22 2.93
C GLU A 579 -21.63 -5.26 4.07
N LEU A 580 -20.40 -5.37 4.60
CA LEU A 580 -19.91 -4.50 5.65
C LEU A 580 -19.43 -3.13 5.14
N ASN A 581 -19.43 -2.90 3.83
CA ASN A 581 -18.83 -1.73 3.18
C ASN A 581 -17.36 -1.50 3.60
N GLN A 582 -16.58 -2.57 3.70
CA GLN A 582 -15.16 -2.53 4.06
C GLN A 582 -14.27 -2.95 2.89
N LEU A 583 -13.09 -2.34 2.79
CA LEU A 583 -12.06 -2.74 1.83
C LEU A 583 -11.06 -3.68 2.50
N ARG A 584 -10.63 -4.69 1.75
CA ARG A 584 -9.59 -5.62 2.21
C ARG A 584 -8.24 -4.91 2.31
N SER A 585 -7.52 -5.15 3.39
CA SER A 585 -6.17 -4.63 3.68
C SER A 585 -5.26 -5.75 4.17
N LEU A 586 -4.36 -6.20 3.29
CA LEU A 586 -3.37 -7.24 3.62
C LEU A 586 -2.44 -6.82 4.76
N ILE A 587 -2.13 -5.52 4.87
CA ILE A 587 -1.33 -4.97 5.98
C ILE A 587 -2.07 -5.15 7.31
N LYS A 588 -3.38 -4.87 7.35
CA LYS A 588 -4.21 -5.02 8.55
C LYS A 588 -4.36 -6.49 8.95
N GLU A 589 -4.50 -7.38 7.97
CA GLU A 589 -4.52 -8.83 8.18
C GLU A 589 -3.20 -9.33 8.77
N GLN A 590 -2.06 -8.87 8.24
CA GLN A 590 -0.74 -9.27 8.73
C GLN A 590 -0.46 -8.73 10.15
N GLN A 591 -0.84 -7.48 10.43
CA GLN A 591 -0.74 -6.89 11.77
C GLN A 591 -1.62 -7.65 12.79
N THR A 592 -2.84 -8.02 12.39
CA THR A 592 -3.77 -8.79 13.23
C THR A 592 -3.20 -10.17 13.54
N GLN A 593 -2.64 -10.84 12.52
CA GLN A 593 -2.00 -12.14 12.68
C GLN A 593 -0.82 -12.07 13.67
N ILE A 594 0.08 -11.10 13.51
CA ILE A 594 1.23 -10.91 14.41
C ILE A 594 0.78 -10.58 15.83
N LYS A 595 -0.26 -9.78 15.99
CA LYS A 595 -0.68 -9.28 17.32
C LYS A 595 -1.52 -10.29 18.12
N TYR A 596 -2.42 -11.02 17.46
CA TYR A 596 -3.44 -11.83 18.15
C TYR A 596 -3.35 -13.34 17.89
N LEU A 597 -2.75 -13.76 16.78
CA LEU A 597 -2.57 -15.18 16.47
C LEU A 597 -1.17 -15.69 16.83
N SER A 598 -0.19 -14.81 17.06
CA SER A 598 1.17 -15.20 17.44
C SER A 598 1.24 -15.99 18.75
N SER A 599 0.46 -15.62 19.77
CA SER A 599 0.37 -16.35 21.04
C SER A 599 -0.32 -17.72 20.92
N LEU A 600 -0.93 -18.00 19.77
CA LEU A 600 -1.61 -19.25 19.43
C LEU A 600 -0.84 -20.05 18.36
N LEU A 601 0.39 -19.65 18.00
CA LEU A 601 1.14 -20.20 16.85
C LEU A 601 1.19 -21.72 16.81
N LYS A 602 1.39 -22.39 17.95
CA LYS A 602 1.42 -23.87 18.01
C LYS A 602 0.08 -24.47 17.56
N ASP A 603 -1.03 -23.93 18.05
CA ASP A 603 -2.37 -24.45 17.76
C ASP A 603 -2.84 -24.00 16.37
N VAL A 604 -2.52 -22.77 15.97
CA VAL A 604 -2.84 -22.21 14.65
C VAL A 604 -2.07 -22.94 13.55
N SER A 605 -0.81 -23.30 13.77
CA SER A 605 0.01 -24.03 12.78
C SER A 605 -0.49 -25.45 12.49
N ALA A 606 -1.29 -26.03 13.40
CA ALA A 606 -1.94 -27.32 13.21
C ALA A 606 -3.21 -27.23 12.34
N LEU A 607 -3.75 -26.03 12.12
CA LEU A 607 -4.95 -25.80 11.32
C LEU A 607 -4.64 -25.72 9.82
N SER A 608 -5.64 -26.01 8.99
CA SER A 608 -5.53 -25.77 7.54
C SER A 608 -5.30 -24.29 7.24
N GLN A 609 -4.55 -23.98 6.19
CA GLN A 609 -4.29 -22.58 5.77
C GLN A 609 -5.59 -21.78 5.62
N ARG A 610 -6.65 -22.40 5.07
CA ARG A 610 -7.97 -21.74 4.93
C ARG A 610 -8.59 -21.40 6.27
N THR A 611 -8.50 -22.31 7.25
CA THR A 611 -9.01 -22.06 8.61
C THR A 611 -8.22 -20.94 9.29
N GLN A 612 -6.90 -20.91 9.10
CA GLN A 612 -6.05 -19.83 9.62
C GLN A 612 -6.46 -18.47 9.02
N GLU A 613 -6.70 -18.42 7.70
CA GLU A 613 -7.18 -17.24 7.00
C GLU A 613 -8.59 -16.82 7.47
N ALA A 614 -9.51 -17.78 7.65
CA ALA A 614 -10.85 -17.53 8.15
C ALA A 614 -10.84 -16.90 9.55
N LEU A 615 -10.03 -17.45 10.47
CA LEU A 615 -9.86 -16.89 11.81
C LEU A 615 -9.22 -15.49 11.77
N ASN A 616 -8.18 -15.31 10.94
CA ASN A 616 -7.54 -14.00 10.81
C ASN A 616 -8.48 -12.95 10.23
N ASN A 617 -9.28 -13.30 9.22
CA ASN A 617 -10.26 -12.41 8.61
C ASN A 617 -11.40 -12.05 9.58
N PHE A 618 -11.93 -13.04 10.32
CA PHE A 618 -12.91 -12.79 11.37
C PHE A 618 -12.34 -11.83 12.43
N ILE A 619 -11.14 -12.07 12.94
CA ILE A 619 -10.52 -11.19 13.94
C ILE A 619 -10.24 -9.79 13.35
N THR A 620 -9.83 -9.70 12.09
CA THR A 620 -9.44 -8.42 11.46
C THR A 620 -10.65 -7.50 11.19
N TYR A 621 -11.75 -8.06 10.70
CA TYR A 621 -12.87 -7.27 10.16
C TYR A 621 -14.21 -7.54 10.84
N GLY A 622 -14.43 -8.72 11.41
CA GLY A 622 -15.77 -9.18 11.77
C GLY A 622 -16.53 -9.72 10.56
N VAL A 623 -17.78 -10.12 10.77
CA VAL A 623 -18.63 -10.75 9.73
C VAL A 623 -20.03 -10.19 9.61
N ASP A 624 -20.46 -9.40 10.61
CA ASP A 624 -21.79 -8.82 10.68
C ASP A 624 -21.74 -7.46 11.39
N ALA A 625 -22.87 -6.75 11.39
CA ALA A 625 -22.97 -5.40 11.95
C ALA A 625 -22.60 -5.32 13.45
N ASN A 626 -22.72 -6.41 14.21
CA ASN A 626 -22.38 -6.45 15.63
C ASN A 626 -20.90 -6.75 15.84
N THR A 627 -20.38 -7.78 15.19
CA THR A 627 -18.98 -8.21 15.30
C THR A 627 -18.01 -7.19 14.74
N VAL A 628 -18.41 -6.36 13.76
CA VAL A 628 -17.62 -5.20 13.29
C VAL A 628 -17.41 -4.15 14.39
N LYS A 629 -18.42 -3.95 15.24
CA LYS A 629 -18.37 -2.98 16.34
C LYS A 629 -17.52 -3.45 17.51
N LEU A 630 -17.26 -4.76 17.60
CA LEU A 630 -16.25 -5.30 18.51
C LEU A 630 -14.85 -4.88 18.05
N GLY A 631 -13.96 -4.58 18.98
CA GLY A 631 -12.54 -4.41 18.66
C GLY A 631 -11.92 -5.72 18.17
N ALA A 632 -10.85 -5.64 17.37
CA ALA A 632 -10.12 -6.84 16.93
C ALA A 632 -9.62 -7.69 18.13
N GLY A 633 -9.22 -7.04 19.22
CA GLY A 633 -8.87 -7.73 20.47
C GLY A 633 -10.06 -8.44 21.14
N GLU A 634 -11.28 -7.90 21.05
CA GLU A 634 -12.48 -8.55 21.59
C GLU A 634 -12.87 -9.77 20.76
N ARG A 635 -12.75 -9.69 19.43
CA ARG A 635 -12.93 -10.85 18.53
C ARG A 635 -11.85 -11.91 18.75
N ALA A 636 -10.59 -11.52 18.93
CA ALA A 636 -9.53 -12.44 19.32
C ALA A 636 -9.82 -13.09 20.69
N ALA A 637 -10.38 -12.33 21.64
CA ALA A 637 -10.79 -12.87 22.92
C ALA A 637 -11.92 -13.90 22.77
N VAL A 638 -12.85 -13.74 21.81
CA VAL A 638 -13.87 -14.76 21.51
C VAL A 638 -13.23 -16.07 21.06
N ILE A 639 -12.24 -16.02 20.17
CA ILE A 639 -11.52 -17.22 19.73
C ILE A 639 -10.79 -17.89 20.91
N ASN A 640 -10.21 -17.09 21.82
CA ASN A 640 -9.62 -17.62 23.04
C ASN A 640 -10.67 -18.21 24.01
N SER A 641 -11.85 -17.62 24.12
CA SER A 641 -12.95 -18.15 24.93
C SER A 641 -13.46 -19.48 24.38
N TYR A 642 -13.59 -19.60 23.05
CA TYR A 642 -13.90 -20.86 22.38
C TYR A 642 -12.84 -21.93 22.70
N LYS A 643 -11.56 -21.59 22.54
CA LYS A 643 -10.46 -22.51 22.88
C LYS A 643 -10.49 -22.94 24.33
N ALA A 644 -10.74 -22.02 25.26
CA ALA A 644 -10.82 -22.34 26.68
C ALA A 644 -12.00 -23.27 27.03
N ALA A 645 -13.11 -23.16 26.29
CA ALA A 645 -14.30 -23.98 26.49
C ALA A 645 -14.18 -25.38 25.87
N PHE A 646 -13.56 -25.50 24.69
CA PHE A 646 -13.54 -26.76 23.91
C PHE A 646 -12.17 -27.40 23.78
N ASP A 647 -11.14 -26.81 24.38
CA ASP A 647 -9.73 -27.23 24.33
C ASP A 647 -9.14 -27.33 22.91
N LYS A 648 -9.74 -26.59 21.96
CA LYS A 648 -9.28 -26.50 20.57
C LYS A 648 -9.76 -25.22 19.90
N LEU A 649 -9.09 -24.80 18.84
CA LEU A 649 -9.56 -23.72 17.98
C LEU A 649 -10.72 -24.20 17.09
N PRO A 650 -11.57 -23.30 16.56
CA PRO A 650 -12.57 -23.68 15.56
C PRO A 650 -11.90 -24.20 14.29
N GLU A 651 -12.22 -25.42 13.88
CA GLU A 651 -11.60 -26.07 12.70
C GLU A 651 -12.59 -26.21 11.55
N THR A 652 -13.85 -26.43 11.88
CA THR A 652 -14.95 -26.63 10.92
C THR A 652 -15.85 -25.40 10.78
N GLU A 653 -16.65 -25.36 9.71
CA GLU A 653 -17.67 -24.33 9.49
C GLU A 653 -18.65 -24.21 10.67
N ALA A 654 -19.08 -25.34 11.23
CA ALA A 654 -20.02 -25.36 12.36
C ALA A 654 -19.40 -24.76 13.63
N GLU A 655 -18.12 -25.06 13.88
CA GLU A 655 -17.37 -24.54 15.03
C GLU A 655 -17.05 -23.05 14.88
N LEU A 656 -16.73 -22.62 13.65
CA LEU A 656 -16.55 -21.20 13.35
C LEU A 656 -17.88 -20.43 13.49
N ALA A 657 -19.01 -21.04 13.11
CA ALA A 657 -20.33 -20.47 13.32
C ALA A 657 -20.63 -20.33 14.82
N ASP A 658 -20.21 -21.29 15.64
CA ASP A 658 -20.35 -21.22 17.09
C ASP A 658 -19.47 -20.11 17.71
N ALA A 659 -18.25 -19.90 17.21
CA ALA A 659 -17.45 -18.74 17.60
C ALA A 659 -18.13 -17.41 17.23
N ILE A 660 -18.75 -17.31 16.05
CA ILE A 660 -19.50 -16.11 15.63
C ILE A 660 -20.77 -15.93 16.48
N LYS A 661 -21.47 -17.01 16.87
CA LYS A 661 -22.58 -16.96 17.83
C LYS A 661 -22.12 -16.39 19.16
N ILE A 662 -20.99 -16.85 19.69
CA ILE A 662 -20.42 -16.35 20.94
C ILE A 662 -20.13 -14.84 20.84
N ALA A 663 -19.57 -14.38 19.72
CA ALA A 663 -19.34 -12.95 19.46
C ALA A 663 -20.63 -12.12 19.37
N ASN A 664 -21.76 -12.76 19.06
CA ASN A 664 -23.10 -12.17 19.02
C ASN A 664 -23.91 -12.37 20.31
N GLY A 665 -23.30 -12.90 21.37
CA GLY A 665 -23.98 -13.18 22.64
C GLY A 665 -24.96 -14.34 22.56
N ARG A 666 -24.81 -15.19 21.54
CA ARG A 666 -25.65 -16.36 21.29
C ARG A 666 -24.93 -17.64 21.68
N TRP A 667 -25.73 -18.60 22.11
CA TRP A 667 -25.23 -19.89 22.56
C TRP A 667 -24.59 -20.67 21.40
N PRO A 668 -23.45 -21.34 21.66
CA PRO A 668 -22.92 -22.30 20.69
C PRO A 668 -23.91 -23.46 20.50
N SER A 669 -23.81 -24.16 19.38
CA SER A 669 -24.68 -25.29 19.05
C SER A 669 -24.36 -26.52 19.88
N ILE A 670 -23.11 -26.62 20.34
CA ILE A 670 -22.64 -27.67 21.23
C ILE A 670 -22.35 -27.10 22.61
N THR A 671 -22.65 -27.89 23.64
CA THR A 671 -22.28 -27.57 25.01
C THR A 671 -21.07 -28.39 25.46
N ASN A 672 -20.36 -27.89 26.46
CA ASN A 672 -19.24 -28.57 27.10
C ASN A 672 -19.51 -28.64 28.61
N LYS A 673 -19.76 -29.86 29.10
CA LYS A 673 -20.08 -30.11 30.51
C LYS A 673 -18.97 -29.64 31.45
N ASP A 674 -17.70 -29.87 31.11
CA ASP A 674 -16.57 -29.46 31.96
C ASP A 674 -16.46 -27.93 32.04
N ALA A 675 -16.73 -27.22 30.95
CA ALA A 675 -16.76 -25.76 30.93
C ALA A 675 -17.92 -25.21 31.76
N GLU A 676 -19.10 -25.83 31.68
CA GLU A 676 -20.28 -25.47 32.46
C GLU A 676 -20.10 -25.76 33.96
N GLU A 677 -19.52 -26.90 34.34
CA GLU A 677 -19.20 -27.20 35.75
C GLU A 677 -18.17 -26.22 36.33
N LYS A 678 -17.13 -25.89 35.55
CA LYS A 678 -16.16 -24.84 35.90
C LYS A 678 -16.84 -23.47 36.07
N ALA A 679 -17.86 -23.17 35.27
CA ALA A 679 -18.63 -21.93 35.37
C ALA A 679 -19.60 -21.93 36.55
N LYS A 680 -20.26 -23.05 36.88
CA LYS A 680 -21.09 -23.21 38.08
C LYS A 680 -20.28 -23.04 39.37
N ALA A 681 -19.07 -23.59 39.42
CA ALA A 681 -18.15 -23.37 40.54
C ALA A 681 -17.77 -21.88 40.69
N GLN A 682 -17.59 -21.16 39.58
CA GLN A 682 -17.36 -19.71 39.60
C GLN A 682 -18.62 -18.96 40.04
N PHE A 683 -19.80 -19.36 39.55
CA PHE A 683 -21.09 -18.81 39.93
C PHE A 683 -21.27 -18.88 41.45
N GLN A 684 -21.08 -20.06 42.05
CA GLN A 684 -21.21 -20.26 43.49
C GLN A 684 -20.21 -19.38 44.28
N LYS A 685 -18.98 -19.22 43.78
CA LYS A 685 -17.99 -18.32 44.41
C LYS A 685 -18.45 -16.86 44.41
N ILE A 686 -19.07 -16.40 43.32
CA ILE A 686 -19.49 -15.01 43.07
C ILE A 686 -20.80 -14.71 43.79
N TYR A 687 -21.82 -15.54 43.59
CA TYR A 687 -23.20 -15.31 44.02
C TYR A 687 -23.58 -16.01 45.33
N LYS A 688 -22.68 -16.84 45.89
CA LYS A 688 -22.83 -17.52 47.18
C LYS A 688 -24.05 -18.43 47.28
N ARG A 689 -24.44 -19.01 46.15
CA ARG A 689 -25.54 -19.98 46.03
C ARG A 689 -25.35 -20.84 44.79
N ILE A 690 -26.06 -21.96 44.71
CA ILE A 690 -26.12 -22.80 43.52
C ILE A 690 -26.90 -22.07 42.42
N ALA A 691 -26.46 -22.24 41.17
CA ALA A 691 -27.12 -21.62 40.01
C ALA A 691 -28.42 -22.37 39.68
N ASP A 692 -29.53 -21.66 39.54
CA ASP A 692 -30.76 -22.22 38.98
C ASP A 692 -30.74 -22.03 37.46
N MET A 693 -30.52 -23.12 36.71
CA MET A 693 -30.45 -23.05 35.25
C MET A 693 -31.80 -22.74 34.57
N ASN A 694 -32.91 -22.78 35.32
CA ASN A 694 -34.22 -22.31 34.85
C ASN A 694 -34.38 -20.80 34.99
N ASN A 695 -33.59 -20.16 35.86
CA ASN A 695 -33.54 -18.72 35.97
C ASN A 695 -32.72 -18.12 34.82
N ALA A 696 -33.31 -17.22 34.05
CA ALA A 696 -32.68 -16.64 32.86
C ALA A 696 -31.36 -15.90 33.17
N ASN A 697 -31.25 -15.26 34.34
CA ASN A 697 -30.07 -14.48 34.73
C ASN A 697 -28.92 -15.38 35.20
N ASP A 698 -29.24 -16.44 35.93
CA ASP A 698 -28.26 -17.44 36.38
C ASP A 698 -27.71 -18.22 35.20
N ASN A 699 -28.61 -18.66 34.33
CA ASN A 699 -28.27 -19.32 33.10
C ASN A 699 -27.39 -18.42 32.21
N ALA A 700 -27.72 -17.14 32.07
CA ALA A 700 -26.86 -16.16 31.40
C ALA A 700 -25.48 -16.04 32.07
N ALA A 701 -25.41 -16.04 33.41
CA ALA A 701 -24.14 -15.93 34.13
C ALA A 701 -23.24 -17.13 33.86
N VAL A 702 -23.79 -18.34 34.00
CA VAL A 702 -23.07 -19.60 33.78
C VAL A 702 -22.59 -19.70 32.33
N THR A 703 -23.46 -19.41 31.36
CA THR A 703 -23.11 -19.53 29.94
C THR A 703 -22.12 -18.46 29.47
N VAL A 704 -22.21 -17.22 29.97
CA VAL A 704 -21.20 -16.18 29.71
C VAL A 704 -19.85 -16.59 30.28
N MET A 705 -19.81 -17.19 31.48
CA MET A 705 -18.56 -17.68 32.08
C MET A 705 -17.97 -18.86 31.30
N ALA A 706 -18.82 -19.84 30.93
CA ALA A 706 -18.41 -21.05 30.26
C ALA A 706 -17.86 -20.77 28.85
N TYR A 707 -18.60 -20.00 28.04
CA TYR A 707 -18.30 -19.83 26.61
C TYR A 707 -17.77 -18.45 26.23
N GLY A 708 -17.86 -17.46 27.12
CA GLY A 708 -17.42 -16.09 26.84
C GLY A 708 -18.34 -15.32 25.90
N LEU A 709 -19.66 -15.54 26.01
CA LEU A 709 -20.68 -14.80 25.27
C LEU A 709 -20.44 -13.29 25.37
N ARG A 710 -20.39 -12.59 24.23
CA ARG A 710 -20.19 -11.13 24.18
C ARG A 710 -21.54 -10.43 24.12
N GLN A 711 -21.67 -9.32 24.83
CA GLN A 711 -22.82 -8.47 24.67
C GLN A 711 -22.85 -7.87 23.25
N LYS A 712 -24.06 -7.63 22.74
CA LYS A 712 -24.19 -6.84 21.53
C LYS A 712 -23.58 -5.46 21.77
N ALA A 713 -22.85 -4.94 20.80
CA ALA A 713 -22.12 -3.68 20.95
C ALA A 713 -23.03 -2.49 21.28
N GLU A 714 -24.29 -2.53 20.86
CA GLU A 714 -25.33 -1.54 21.19
C GLU A 714 -25.76 -1.55 22.66
N ASN A 715 -25.59 -2.66 23.37
CA ASN A 715 -25.95 -2.82 24.78
C ASN A 715 -24.75 -2.57 25.71
N ARG A 716 -23.61 -2.14 25.16
CA ARG A 716 -22.38 -1.96 25.92
C ARG A 716 -22.47 -0.73 26.83
N ASN A 717 -22.17 -0.92 28.11
CA ASN A 717 -22.16 0.16 29.10
C ASN A 717 -20.83 0.22 29.85
N LEU A 718 -20.03 1.25 29.56
CA LEU A 718 -18.71 1.45 30.16
C LEU A 718 -18.76 1.64 31.68
N ASN A 719 -19.85 2.22 32.21
CA ASN A 719 -20.02 2.39 33.66
C ASN A 719 -20.27 1.03 34.34
N SER A 720 -21.12 0.20 33.74
CA SER A 720 -21.36 -1.17 34.22
C SER A 720 -20.10 -2.01 34.14
N GLU A 721 -19.33 -1.94 33.05
CA GLU A 721 -18.04 -2.67 32.92
C GLU A 721 -17.03 -2.23 33.99
N LYS A 722 -16.94 -0.93 34.27
CA LYS A 722 -16.07 -0.41 35.34
C LYS A 722 -16.49 -0.98 36.70
N GLN A 723 -17.79 -1.04 36.99
CA GLN A 723 -18.31 -1.65 38.22
C GLN A 723 -18.04 -3.15 38.28
N GLY A 724 -18.24 -3.87 37.17
CA GLY A 724 -17.95 -5.29 37.06
C GLY A 724 -16.50 -5.63 37.36
N ILE A 725 -15.55 -4.82 36.85
CA ILE A 725 -14.12 -4.97 37.16
C ILE A 725 -13.85 -4.75 38.66
N GLN A 726 -14.49 -3.78 39.30
CA GLN A 726 -14.34 -3.57 40.75
C GLN A 726 -14.87 -4.75 41.55
N ILE A 727 -16.06 -5.26 41.19
CA ILE A 727 -16.66 -6.43 41.85
C ILE A 727 -15.75 -7.65 41.68
N PHE A 728 -15.25 -7.89 40.46
CA PHE A 728 -14.27 -8.95 40.20
C PHE A 728 -13.05 -8.81 41.09
N LYS A 729 -12.44 -7.62 41.15
CA LYS A 729 -11.26 -7.35 41.98
C LYS A 729 -11.50 -7.61 43.46
N VAL A 730 -12.68 -7.28 43.97
CA VAL A 730 -13.06 -7.56 45.37
C VAL A 730 -13.19 -9.06 45.63
N ILE A 731 -13.73 -9.84 44.69
CA ILE A 731 -13.94 -11.28 44.85
C ILE A 731 -12.66 -12.09 44.68
N TYR A 732 -11.80 -11.70 43.73
CA TYR A 732 -10.63 -12.49 43.32
C TYR A 732 -9.29 -11.90 43.78
N GLY A 733 -9.25 -10.65 44.26
CA GLY A 733 -8.04 -10.01 44.76
C GLY A 733 -7.09 -9.49 43.67
N HIS A 734 -7.45 -9.61 42.40
CA HIS A 734 -6.68 -9.10 41.26
C HIS A 734 -7.59 -8.53 40.17
N VAL A 735 -7.05 -7.72 39.27
CA VAL A 735 -7.78 -7.27 38.08
C VAL A 735 -7.85 -8.39 37.02
N PRO A 736 -8.87 -8.41 36.15
CA PRO A 736 -8.98 -9.43 35.10
C PRO A 736 -7.76 -9.44 34.18
N SER A 737 -7.16 -10.61 34.00
CA SER A 737 -5.91 -10.76 33.23
C SER A 737 -5.91 -11.96 32.27
N SER A 738 -6.76 -12.96 32.53
CA SER A 738 -6.96 -14.12 31.66
C SER A 738 -8.30 -14.05 30.91
N THR A 739 -8.45 -14.83 29.85
CA THR A 739 -9.73 -15.01 29.13
C THR A 739 -10.86 -15.40 30.09
N ARG A 740 -10.56 -16.27 31.06
CA ARG A 740 -11.54 -16.73 32.05
C ARG A 740 -11.95 -15.60 33.00
N ASP A 741 -11.01 -14.77 33.43
CA ASP A 741 -11.31 -13.60 34.28
C ASP A 741 -12.22 -12.60 33.55
N TRP A 742 -11.93 -12.37 32.27
CA TRP A 742 -12.74 -11.49 31.43
C TRP A 742 -14.14 -12.05 31.18
N ASN A 743 -14.28 -13.35 30.93
CA ASN A 743 -15.60 -14.00 30.86
C ASN A 743 -16.38 -13.85 32.18
N THR A 744 -15.71 -14.04 33.33
CA THR A 744 -16.33 -13.84 34.65
C THR A 744 -16.76 -12.40 34.89
N THR A 745 -15.94 -11.44 34.49
CA THR A 745 -16.26 -10.01 34.60
C THR A 745 -17.48 -9.66 33.76
N GLN A 746 -17.58 -10.21 32.55
CA GLN A 746 -18.75 -10.03 31.67
C GLN A 746 -20.02 -10.60 32.31
N ALA A 747 -19.95 -11.78 32.92
CA ALA A 747 -21.08 -12.39 33.61
C ALA A 747 -21.56 -11.53 34.79
N ILE A 748 -20.65 -11.07 35.65
CA ILE A 748 -20.95 -10.15 36.77
C ILE A 748 -21.65 -8.88 36.27
N THR A 749 -21.22 -8.37 35.12
CA THR A 749 -21.68 -7.09 34.60
C THR A 749 -23.07 -7.17 33.95
N TYR A 750 -23.33 -8.24 33.20
CA TYR A 750 -24.44 -8.25 32.25
C TYR A 750 -25.41 -9.42 32.40
N SER A 751 -25.16 -10.40 33.28
CA SER A 751 -26.08 -11.52 33.43
C SER A 751 -27.35 -11.17 34.21
N GLY A 752 -27.31 -10.10 35.02
CA GLY A 752 -28.39 -9.75 35.94
C GLY A 752 -28.54 -10.70 37.13
N ALA A 753 -27.61 -11.64 37.32
CA ALA A 753 -27.64 -12.56 38.47
C ALA A 753 -27.28 -11.79 39.75
N SER A 754 -27.93 -12.15 40.85
CA SER A 754 -27.75 -11.52 42.15
C SER A 754 -27.48 -12.55 43.25
N ARG A 755 -26.85 -12.06 44.33
CA ARG A 755 -26.79 -12.79 45.60
C ARG A 755 -28.18 -12.81 46.23
N GLY A 756 -28.62 -13.98 46.68
CA GLY A 756 -29.81 -14.13 47.53
C GLY A 756 -29.42 -14.27 49.00
N VAL A 757 -30.41 -14.20 49.89
CA VAL A 757 -30.24 -14.58 51.30
C VAL A 757 -30.27 -16.11 51.39
N ASP A 758 -29.37 -16.67 52.17
CA ASP A 758 -29.22 -18.09 52.47
C ASP A 758 -29.00 -18.16 54.00
N SER A 759 -30.08 -18.47 54.72
CA SER A 759 -30.20 -18.31 56.16
C SER A 759 -29.51 -19.43 56.95
N ASP A 760 -29.38 -20.63 56.38
CA ASP A 760 -28.71 -21.76 57.03
C ASP A 760 -27.31 -22.07 56.47
N GLY A 761 -26.97 -21.52 55.31
CA GLY A 761 -25.65 -21.63 54.69
C GLY A 761 -25.42 -22.98 54.02
N ASP A 762 -26.45 -23.56 53.39
CA ASP A 762 -26.36 -24.78 52.60
C ASP A 762 -26.21 -24.54 51.09
N LEU A 763 -26.18 -23.25 50.67
CA LEU A 763 -26.05 -22.73 49.30
C LEU A 763 -27.33 -22.78 48.47
N LEU A 764 -28.46 -23.10 49.08
CA LEU A 764 -29.80 -22.87 48.57
C LEU A 764 -30.32 -21.57 49.19
N THR A 765 -30.92 -20.69 48.39
CA THR A 765 -31.43 -19.42 48.93
C THR A 765 -32.79 -19.61 49.58
N ASP A 766 -33.11 -18.82 50.61
CA ASP A 766 -34.41 -18.84 51.30
C ASP A 766 -35.62 -18.75 50.35
N ASP A 767 -35.49 -17.98 49.26
CA ASP A 767 -36.54 -17.87 48.23
C ASP A 767 -36.72 -19.19 47.47
N ARG A 768 -35.62 -19.86 47.14
CA ARG A 768 -35.62 -21.13 46.42
C ARG A 768 -36.10 -22.28 47.29
N GLU A 769 -35.75 -22.26 48.56
CA GLU A 769 -36.24 -23.23 49.54
C GLU A 769 -37.75 -23.12 49.70
N ARG A 770 -38.30 -21.90 49.78
CA ARG A 770 -39.76 -21.68 49.75
C ARG A 770 -40.43 -22.22 48.49
N GLU A 771 -39.78 -22.10 47.33
CA GLU A 771 -40.31 -22.64 46.07
C GLU A 771 -40.31 -24.17 46.04
N LEU A 772 -39.28 -24.79 46.62
CA LEU A 772 -39.12 -26.26 46.68
C LEU A 772 -39.88 -26.90 47.84
N GLY A 773 -40.31 -26.10 48.82
CA GLY A 773 -41.00 -26.57 50.02
C GLY A 773 -40.08 -27.02 51.15
N THR A 774 -38.77 -26.71 51.07
CA THR A 774 -37.79 -26.99 52.12
C THR A 774 -37.78 -25.88 53.19
N ASP A 775 -37.15 -26.12 54.35
CA ASP A 775 -37.13 -25.19 55.49
C ASP A 775 -35.90 -24.27 55.45
N PRO A 776 -36.07 -22.94 55.24
CA PRO A 776 -34.95 -21.99 55.09
C PRO A 776 -33.99 -21.84 56.26
N LYS A 777 -34.19 -22.58 57.34
CA LYS A 777 -33.36 -22.55 58.55
C LYS A 777 -32.73 -23.90 58.83
N LYS A 778 -32.89 -24.88 57.94
CA LYS A 778 -32.39 -26.24 58.12
C LYS A 778 -31.72 -26.72 56.84
N LYS A 779 -30.42 -26.95 56.96
CA LYS A 779 -29.60 -27.45 55.87
C LYS A 779 -30.11 -28.74 55.24
N ASP A 780 -30.77 -29.58 56.01
CA ASP A 780 -31.25 -30.92 55.60
C ASP A 780 -32.69 -31.02 56.12
N THR A 781 -33.65 -30.80 55.23
CA THR A 781 -35.07 -30.67 55.56
C THR A 781 -35.67 -32.02 55.93
N ASP A 782 -35.33 -33.08 55.19
CA ASP A 782 -35.89 -34.40 55.42
C ASP A 782 -35.07 -35.23 56.45
N GLY A 783 -33.81 -34.89 56.70
CA GLY A 783 -32.93 -35.50 57.66
C GLY A 783 -32.31 -36.81 57.16
N ASP A 784 -31.99 -36.94 55.88
CA ASP A 784 -31.33 -38.11 55.28
C ASP A 784 -29.79 -38.07 55.39
N GLY A 785 -29.23 -36.91 55.76
CA GLY A 785 -27.80 -36.66 55.92
C GLY A 785 -27.13 -35.91 54.76
N TYR A 786 -27.87 -35.58 53.70
CA TYR A 786 -27.46 -34.65 52.65
C TYR A 786 -28.15 -33.31 52.85
N SER A 787 -27.50 -32.20 52.45
CA SER A 787 -28.16 -30.90 52.56
C SER A 787 -29.06 -30.65 51.35
N ASP A 788 -30.16 -29.90 51.53
CA ASP A 788 -31.14 -29.61 50.49
C ASP A 788 -30.45 -29.01 49.24
N GLY A 789 -29.49 -28.10 49.46
CA GLY A 789 -28.64 -27.55 48.39
C GLY A 789 -27.80 -28.61 47.67
N VAL A 790 -27.21 -29.58 48.38
CA VAL A 790 -26.43 -30.67 47.75
C VAL A 790 -27.34 -31.57 46.93
N GLU A 791 -28.51 -31.90 47.44
CA GLU A 791 -29.49 -32.74 46.74
C GLU A 791 -29.99 -32.07 45.47
N VAL A 792 -30.41 -30.81 45.56
CA VAL A 792 -30.86 -30.02 44.41
C VAL A 792 -29.75 -29.88 43.37
N ALA A 793 -28.49 -29.67 43.78
CA ALA A 793 -27.35 -29.60 42.86
C ALA A 793 -27.10 -30.90 42.10
N ASN A 794 -27.46 -32.04 42.69
CA ASN A 794 -27.28 -33.38 42.11
C ASN A 794 -28.57 -33.95 41.49
N GLY A 795 -29.68 -33.21 41.53
CA GLY A 795 -30.97 -33.62 40.94
C GLY A 795 -31.79 -34.59 41.81
N HIS A 796 -31.52 -34.64 43.12
CA HIS A 796 -32.31 -35.37 44.11
C HIS A 796 -33.47 -34.53 44.64
N ASP A 797 -34.42 -35.17 45.32
CA ASP A 797 -35.63 -34.55 45.87
C ASP A 797 -35.42 -34.31 47.38
N PRO A 798 -35.21 -33.04 47.83
CA PRO A 798 -34.81 -32.71 49.21
C PRO A 798 -35.91 -32.91 50.26
N LEU A 799 -37.03 -33.52 49.86
CA LEU A 799 -38.16 -33.87 50.72
C LEU A 799 -38.32 -35.39 50.86
N LYS A 800 -37.40 -36.18 50.29
CA LYS A 800 -37.46 -37.65 50.25
C LYS A 800 -36.13 -38.33 50.57
N LYS A 801 -36.11 -38.98 51.74
CA LYS A 801 -35.07 -39.93 52.18
C LYS A 801 -34.85 -41.14 51.27
#